data_AF-A0A950FQV9-F1
#
_entry.id   AF-A0A950FQV9-F1
#
_cell.length_a   1.000
_cell.length_b   1.000
_cell.length_c   1.000
_cell.angle_alpha   90.00
_cell.angle_beta   90.00
_cell.angle_gamma   90.00
#
_symmetry.space_group_name_H-M   'P 1'
#
loop_
_entity.id
_entity.type
_entity.pdbx_description
1 polymer ?
#
loop_
_entity_poly.entity_id
_entity_poly.type
_entity_poly.pdbx_seq_one_letter_code
_entity_poly.pdbx_strand_id
1 'polypeptide(L)'
;MRTLTDVFAAGTPPLPEGLRTLHVSPGRVVEPGMTVHANFTFRNLGGGTATGFRVRFRLPEGLTYLVGTARIDDAPIDEQGGLTSLLQGAGAQIGDVPPGGERRISLAYSVATTIENGTPISLQAAISSFEVPVIGSNVVRLVVRSRPVLQGPATKLSLSAVRELVPGAELQMRAQIHNSGQSSAHDVVALIPVPANASYVPQSARIDGRPPEDLSETEPFGLTRPTVVAPTLGPGATIDVGYRVRIDPTLADGTPIAAHASVCTQELAEFALAPVTLKIPSAPSFAGEETSFRVECEDDVVAGQRVRCAVRLRNGGTARAKGVRVRVTLPEGIAYSAGSRSIDGAPAVDRDRDPGVFELGDVEPGRSIEVGLAGVVRSPVANGLELPLAARVHWSKGERAFERTLTARSQPAFPAAFNALERETPRLLAPGDSAAFTVRLQNMGADAASDARLRIEADAELEHLRVTERDSELVLGDDGEVHLDTLEPNVPRTLRIDARLAEALEDQRQLRVRATLETAQLPPVDLGSVAHVVASRPRFSAETSRLAPESNEVLRPNRTTAFRLTVRNEGTDRGRDVRVRLQLPEELRLESVDGASRDGESVVFGEVAAHETREAAVHLRLMGAVGFGDVLEVGARVGGTNVVPFALEPMRLATHAEPTFGEGATLSSLPSDAVDAGEEIAYALAVRNSGDGVAKRLSLRLDPPSNAVYAPGSTTVNDVPLLDFAGTSPLLAMSGLTLGDVGAGVEVIARLRMIVNTPLPADSYIETRAYVTWDEMPEMIVRAEPLRVRSAPALPIVDPLLPFSVIDAAAAPGYRNGRRALPPGEELMELPPAVPVRNALPDVTLSLSKGEAEEIAGAPAFVSLELPEDRLAWTVQYLEEARFGGLIAHLMLVRALFPDGASADGATPEVRRHAAVLSELIDRLFVKLRMPGVELQPADLETAATRKSLKALLAALRRASSADVSTPQAGLRLVGVVEPEELAAAARSLERERLVTAAPWRAAALLLGTSLQRDGTEVADFAAYRDALLRAFDGMRNLSPTEFEAALHEPGDVDLEVERETVLRALAEQRRVTA
;
A
#
# COMPACT_ATOMS: atom_id res chain seq x y z
N MET A 1 52.23 -120.99 -36.25
CA MET A 1 50.87 -121.44 -35.87
C MET A 1 49.98 -120.22 -35.80
N ARG A 2 48.68 -120.30 -36.12
CA ARG A 2 47.73 -119.24 -35.74
C ARG A 2 47.59 -119.24 -34.20
N THR A 3 47.47 -118.08 -33.59
CA THR A 3 47.16 -118.00 -32.14
C THR A 3 45.65 -118.16 -31.93
N LEU A 4 45.25 -118.54 -30.71
CA LEU A 4 43.83 -118.53 -30.31
C LEU A 4 43.21 -117.11 -30.32
N THR A 5 44.01 -116.05 -30.47
CA THR A 5 43.52 -114.68 -30.68
C THR A 5 43.00 -114.46 -32.09
N ASP A 6 43.65 -115.06 -33.09
CA ASP A 6 43.46 -114.75 -34.51
C ASP A 6 42.04 -115.07 -34.98
N VAL A 7 41.42 -116.11 -34.37
CA VAL A 7 40.04 -116.53 -34.63
C VAL A 7 39.02 -115.44 -34.29
N PHE A 8 39.34 -114.57 -33.33
CA PHE A 8 38.46 -113.51 -32.85
C PHE A 8 38.63 -112.18 -33.61
N ALA A 9 39.42 -112.17 -34.70
CA ALA A 9 39.55 -111.02 -35.60
C ALA A 9 38.33 -110.90 -36.54
N ALA A 10 37.92 -109.66 -36.82
CA ALA A 10 36.82 -109.38 -37.75
C ALA A 10 37.15 -109.87 -39.17
N GLY A 11 36.17 -110.47 -39.85
CA GLY A 11 36.34 -111.05 -41.19
C GLY A 11 36.85 -112.50 -41.22
N THR A 12 37.21 -113.10 -40.08
CA THR A 12 37.51 -114.54 -40.01
C THR A 12 36.26 -115.37 -40.35
N PRO A 13 36.34 -116.35 -41.28
CA PRO A 13 35.17 -117.14 -41.64
C PRO A 13 34.72 -118.03 -40.46
N PRO A 14 33.41 -118.03 -40.11
CA PRO A 14 32.88 -118.97 -39.14
C PRO A 14 32.93 -120.40 -39.69
N LEU A 15 33.03 -121.39 -38.80
CA LEU A 15 33.02 -122.80 -39.18
C LEU A 15 31.61 -123.31 -39.51
N PRO A 16 31.50 -124.43 -40.25
CA PRO A 16 30.22 -124.89 -40.81
C PRO A 16 29.11 -125.05 -39.77
N GLU A 17 27.92 -124.54 -40.10
CA GLU A 17 26.73 -124.61 -39.24
C GLU A 17 26.17 -126.04 -39.16
N GLY A 18 26.63 -126.81 -38.18
CA GLY A 18 26.11 -128.16 -37.89
C GLY A 18 26.07 -128.53 -36.41
N LEU A 19 26.95 -127.97 -35.59
CA LEU A 19 27.05 -128.27 -34.15
C LEU A 19 27.07 -126.98 -33.33
N ARG A 20 25.97 -126.69 -32.61
CA ARG A 20 25.94 -125.60 -31.62
C ARG A 20 26.67 -126.05 -30.36
N THR A 21 27.94 -125.69 -30.29
CA THR A 21 28.86 -126.02 -29.20
C THR A 21 28.85 -124.96 -28.10
N LEU A 22 28.71 -123.68 -28.45
CA LEU A 22 28.56 -122.58 -27.49
C LEU A 22 27.07 -122.25 -27.27
N HIS A 23 26.61 -122.43 -26.03
CA HIS A 23 25.31 -122.01 -25.53
C HIS A 23 25.51 -120.90 -24.49
N VAL A 24 24.70 -119.84 -24.58
CA VAL A 24 24.75 -118.72 -23.62
C VAL A 24 23.35 -118.49 -23.06
N SER A 25 23.27 -118.27 -21.74
CA SER A 25 22.02 -117.97 -21.03
C SER A 25 22.17 -116.67 -20.22
N PRO A 26 21.33 -115.64 -20.45
CA PRO A 26 20.30 -115.56 -21.49
C PRO A 26 20.93 -115.43 -22.91
N GLY A 27 20.26 -115.99 -23.92
CA GLY A 27 20.85 -116.22 -25.24
C GLY A 27 20.43 -115.25 -26.37
N ARG A 28 19.83 -114.10 -26.06
CA ARG A 28 19.38 -113.10 -27.08
C ARG A 28 19.40 -111.65 -26.60
N VAL A 29 18.85 -111.39 -25.42
CA VAL A 29 18.75 -110.06 -24.82
C VAL A 29 19.34 -110.12 -23.43
N VAL A 30 20.06 -109.07 -23.04
CA VAL A 30 20.64 -108.87 -21.71
C VAL A 30 20.31 -107.48 -21.21
N GLU A 31 20.14 -107.32 -19.91
CA GLU A 31 19.93 -106.02 -19.26
C GLU A 31 21.16 -105.70 -18.37
N PRO A 32 21.48 -104.43 -18.10
CA PRO A 32 22.64 -104.03 -17.31
C PRO A 32 22.71 -104.72 -15.95
N GLY A 33 23.91 -105.13 -15.53
CA GLY A 33 24.14 -105.90 -14.31
C GLY A 33 23.73 -107.38 -14.35
N MET A 34 23.00 -107.85 -15.36
CA MET A 34 22.63 -109.28 -15.46
C MET A 34 23.86 -110.19 -15.57
N THR A 35 23.73 -111.41 -15.04
CA THR A 35 24.72 -112.48 -15.24
C THR A 35 24.45 -113.24 -16.53
N VAL A 36 25.51 -113.42 -17.33
CA VAL A 36 25.51 -114.12 -18.62
C VAL A 36 26.39 -115.37 -18.48
N HIS A 37 25.76 -116.54 -18.48
CA HIS A 37 26.44 -117.83 -18.36
C HIS A 37 26.76 -118.41 -19.74
N ALA A 38 28.05 -118.58 -20.05
CA ALA A 38 28.52 -119.22 -21.27
C ALA A 38 28.93 -120.68 -20.98
N ASN A 39 28.35 -121.62 -21.72
CA ASN A 39 28.66 -123.05 -21.68
C ASN A 39 29.14 -123.48 -23.08
N PHE A 40 30.37 -123.96 -23.20
CA PHE A 40 30.95 -124.49 -24.43
C PHE A 40 31.20 -125.99 -24.27
N THR A 41 30.41 -126.80 -24.97
CA THR A 41 30.54 -128.26 -24.97
C THR A 41 30.95 -128.73 -26.36
N PHE A 42 31.96 -129.60 -26.45
CA PHE A 42 32.38 -130.21 -27.71
C PHE A 42 32.84 -131.65 -27.52
N ARG A 43 32.80 -132.43 -28.61
CA ARG A 43 33.10 -133.86 -28.60
C ARG A 43 34.12 -134.22 -29.68
N ASN A 44 35.11 -135.05 -29.36
CA ASN A 44 36.01 -135.60 -30.37
C ASN A 44 35.26 -136.67 -31.19
N LEU A 45 35.02 -136.39 -32.47
CA LEU A 45 34.37 -137.30 -33.42
C LEU A 45 35.37 -138.08 -34.30
N GLY A 46 36.68 -137.88 -34.10
CA GLY A 46 37.73 -138.60 -34.79
C GLY A 46 38.02 -139.98 -34.19
N GLY A 47 38.64 -140.85 -34.98
CA GLY A 47 39.04 -142.20 -34.56
C GLY A 47 40.30 -142.28 -33.70
N GLY A 48 40.93 -141.15 -33.37
CA GLY A 48 42.13 -141.07 -32.54
C GLY A 48 42.00 -140.05 -31.40
N THR A 49 42.75 -140.24 -30.32
CA THR A 49 42.88 -139.24 -29.26
C THR A 49 43.54 -137.99 -29.83
N ALA A 50 42.95 -136.82 -29.61
CA ALA A 50 43.56 -135.55 -29.95
C ALA A 50 44.14 -134.91 -28.67
N THR A 51 45.39 -134.44 -28.76
CA THR A 51 46.27 -134.19 -27.62
C THR A 51 46.68 -132.73 -27.49
N GLY A 52 46.96 -132.29 -26.26
CA GLY A 52 47.36 -130.92 -25.97
C GLY A 52 46.27 -129.88 -26.23
N PHE A 53 44.99 -130.26 -26.11
CA PHE A 53 43.87 -129.34 -26.35
C PHE A 53 43.94 -128.09 -25.48
N ARG A 54 43.63 -126.95 -26.10
CA ARG A 54 43.47 -125.64 -25.48
C ARG A 54 42.12 -125.03 -25.84
N VAL A 55 41.50 -124.35 -24.89
CA VAL A 55 40.23 -123.61 -25.03
C VAL A 55 40.47 -122.15 -24.68
N ARG A 56 39.89 -121.23 -25.45
CA ARG A 56 39.84 -119.81 -25.13
C ARG A 56 38.44 -119.24 -25.40
N PHE A 57 38.00 -118.29 -24.60
CA PHE A 57 36.82 -117.46 -24.84
C PHE A 57 37.23 -116.02 -25.17
N ARG A 58 36.39 -115.36 -25.96
CA ARG A 58 36.45 -113.92 -26.20
C ARG A 58 35.73 -113.20 -25.06
N LEU A 59 36.41 -112.29 -24.37
CA LEU A 59 35.76 -111.28 -23.52
C LEU A 59 35.29 -110.14 -24.45
N PRO A 60 33.98 -109.88 -24.61
CA PRO A 60 33.48 -108.75 -25.39
C PRO A 60 33.45 -107.47 -24.53
N GLU A 61 33.51 -106.32 -25.18
CA GLU A 61 33.16 -105.04 -24.55
C GLU A 61 31.72 -105.09 -24.00
N GLY A 62 31.50 -104.42 -22.88
CA GLY A 62 30.22 -104.46 -22.16
C GLY A 62 29.99 -105.68 -21.26
N LEU A 63 30.90 -106.66 -21.24
CA LEU A 63 30.90 -107.75 -20.26
C LEU A 63 32.15 -107.71 -19.38
N THR A 64 31.97 -107.95 -18.08
CA THR A 64 33.03 -108.15 -17.10
C THR A 64 33.05 -109.61 -16.67
N TYR A 65 34.23 -110.26 -16.62
CA TYR A 65 34.33 -111.64 -16.14
C TYR A 65 33.97 -111.76 -14.66
N LEU A 66 33.18 -112.77 -14.28
CA LEU A 66 32.92 -113.11 -12.88
C LEU A 66 33.97 -114.11 -12.38
N VAL A 67 34.93 -113.58 -11.60
CA VAL A 67 36.02 -114.33 -10.97
C VAL A 67 35.51 -115.56 -10.21
N GLY A 68 36.20 -116.69 -10.33
CA GLY A 68 35.86 -117.97 -9.70
C GLY A 68 34.70 -118.72 -10.35
N THR A 69 34.17 -118.28 -11.50
CA THR A 69 33.08 -118.98 -12.21
C THR A 69 33.56 -119.95 -13.30
N ALA A 70 34.85 -119.94 -13.62
CA ALA A 70 35.42 -120.76 -14.69
C ALA A 70 35.59 -122.23 -14.30
N ARG A 71 35.09 -123.14 -15.16
CA ARG A 71 35.10 -124.60 -14.95
C ARG A 71 35.42 -125.38 -16.22
N ILE A 72 36.11 -126.51 -16.05
CA ILE A 72 36.35 -127.54 -17.07
C ILE A 72 35.84 -128.87 -16.49
N ASP A 73 34.97 -129.55 -17.23
CA ASP A 73 34.26 -130.77 -16.81
C ASP A 73 33.68 -130.63 -15.38
N ASP A 74 33.02 -129.48 -15.17
CA ASP A 74 32.43 -128.96 -13.92
C ASP A 74 33.40 -128.74 -12.72
N ALA A 75 34.68 -129.13 -12.82
CA ALA A 75 35.74 -128.79 -11.87
C ALA A 75 36.23 -127.33 -12.06
N PRO A 76 36.55 -126.58 -10.97
CA PRO A 76 37.09 -125.23 -11.08
C PRO A 76 38.52 -125.22 -11.64
N ILE A 77 38.89 -124.13 -12.32
CA ILE A 77 40.26 -123.88 -12.80
C ILE A 77 41.02 -122.97 -11.82
N ASP A 78 42.36 -123.05 -11.81
CA ASP A 78 43.20 -122.07 -11.10
C ASP A 78 43.13 -120.68 -11.78
N GLU A 79 43.01 -119.62 -10.99
CA GLU A 79 42.77 -118.25 -11.46
C GLU A 79 43.82 -117.28 -10.89
N GLN A 80 44.87 -117.04 -11.66
CA GLN A 80 45.98 -116.18 -11.26
C GLN A 80 45.66 -114.71 -11.54
N GLY A 81 45.70 -113.87 -10.50
CA GLY A 81 45.39 -112.44 -10.61
C GLY A 81 43.92 -112.12 -10.92
N GLY A 82 42.98 -113.04 -10.65
CA GLY A 82 41.56 -112.86 -10.94
C GLY A 82 41.19 -113.00 -12.42
N LEU A 83 42.09 -113.51 -13.26
CA LEU A 83 41.85 -113.77 -14.67
C LEU A 83 42.02 -115.26 -14.98
N THR A 84 40.92 -115.94 -15.29
CA THR A 84 40.95 -117.31 -15.78
C THR A 84 41.80 -117.43 -17.06
N SER A 85 42.60 -118.49 -17.16
CA SER A 85 43.41 -118.79 -18.36
C SER A 85 42.56 -119.04 -19.60
N LEU A 86 41.25 -119.28 -19.44
CA LEU A 86 40.27 -119.32 -20.52
C LEU A 86 40.11 -117.99 -21.27
N LEU A 87 40.46 -116.84 -20.70
CA LEU A 87 40.40 -115.54 -21.40
C LEU A 87 41.78 -115.10 -21.93
N GLN A 88 42.86 -115.64 -21.37
CA GLN A 88 44.24 -115.29 -21.71
C GLN A 88 44.65 -115.69 -23.13
N GLY A 89 45.66 -115.01 -23.69
CA GLY A 89 46.10 -115.15 -25.08
C GLY A 89 46.29 -116.58 -25.59
N ALA A 90 46.88 -117.43 -24.75
CA ALA A 90 47.25 -118.82 -25.07
C ALA A 90 46.17 -119.87 -24.76
N GLY A 91 45.04 -119.47 -24.15
CA GLY A 91 43.97 -120.37 -23.69
C GLY A 91 44.35 -121.30 -22.53
N ALA A 92 43.34 -121.84 -21.86
CA ALA A 92 43.48 -122.89 -20.86
C ALA A 92 43.73 -124.24 -21.52
N GLN A 93 44.66 -125.03 -20.99
CA GLN A 93 44.87 -126.42 -21.42
C GLN A 93 43.88 -127.34 -20.70
N ILE A 94 43.23 -128.25 -21.44
CA ILE A 94 42.12 -129.09 -20.95
C ILE A 94 42.40 -130.60 -21.02
N GLY A 95 43.69 -130.96 -21.12
CA GLY A 95 44.15 -132.33 -21.29
C GLY A 95 43.83 -132.91 -22.68
N ASP A 96 44.01 -134.22 -22.83
CA ASP A 96 43.75 -134.93 -24.07
C ASP A 96 42.27 -135.38 -24.13
N VAL A 97 41.73 -135.54 -25.35
CA VAL A 97 40.33 -135.96 -25.55
C VAL A 97 40.30 -137.24 -26.40
N PRO A 98 39.92 -138.41 -25.83
CA PRO A 98 39.90 -139.69 -26.54
C PRO A 98 38.80 -139.73 -27.61
N PRO A 99 38.81 -140.72 -28.53
CA PRO A 99 37.75 -140.93 -29.51
C PRO A 99 36.38 -141.00 -28.84
N GLY A 100 35.42 -140.21 -29.32
CA GLY A 100 34.08 -140.12 -28.73
C GLY A 100 34.01 -139.46 -27.35
N GLY A 101 35.12 -138.92 -26.82
CA GLY A 101 35.16 -138.17 -25.57
C GLY A 101 34.56 -136.77 -25.70
N GLU A 102 33.81 -136.33 -24.68
CA GLU A 102 33.22 -134.99 -24.60
C GLU A 102 33.95 -134.14 -23.54
N ARG A 103 33.95 -132.82 -23.75
CA ARG A 103 34.48 -131.81 -22.82
C ARG A 103 33.47 -130.69 -22.66
N ARG A 104 33.26 -130.23 -21.43
CA ARG A 104 32.36 -129.13 -21.07
C ARG A 104 33.13 -128.03 -20.36
N ILE A 105 33.12 -126.83 -20.92
CA ILE A 105 33.76 -125.66 -20.33
C ILE A 105 32.68 -124.62 -20.04
N SER A 106 32.69 -124.02 -18.85
CA SER A 106 31.74 -122.95 -18.52
C SER A 106 32.41 -121.80 -17.78
N LEU A 107 31.83 -120.61 -17.93
CA LEU A 107 32.16 -119.41 -17.15
C LEU A 107 31.00 -118.40 -17.24
N ALA A 108 30.99 -117.43 -16.33
CA ALA A 108 29.99 -116.37 -16.32
C ALA A 108 30.61 -114.97 -16.43
N TYR A 109 29.80 -114.05 -16.93
CA TYR A 109 30.11 -112.62 -17.02
C TYR A 109 28.99 -111.82 -16.37
N SER A 110 29.27 -110.64 -15.84
CA SER A 110 28.25 -109.63 -15.55
C SER A 110 28.24 -108.59 -16.68
N VAL A 111 27.05 -108.20 -17.12
CA VAL A 111 26.87 -107.07 -18.05
C VAL A 111 27.21 -105.78 -17.31
N ALA A 112 27.95 -104.87 -17.96
CA ALA A 112 28.24 -103.56 -17.41
C ALA A 112 26.95 -102.88 -16.88
N THR A 113 27.03 -102.26 -15.70
CA THR A 113 25.87 -101.63 -15.05
C THR A 113 25.37 -100.42 -15.82
N THR A 114 26.23 -99.78 -16.60
CA THR A 114 25.90 -98.69 -17.52
C THR A 114 26.46 -99.03 -18.91
N ILE A 115 25.58 -99.02 -19.92
CA ILE A 115 25.88 -99.48 -21.28
C ILE A 115 24.75 -99.06 -22.24
N GLU A 116 25.10 -98.64 -23.46
CA GLU A 116 24.12 -98.07 -24.39
C GLU A 116 23.11 -99.09 -24.93
N ASN A 117 21.88 -98.61 -25.14
CA ASN A 117 20.78 -99.45 -25.56
C ASN A 117 20.98 -99.95 -27.00
N GLY A 118 20.74 -101.23 -27.25
CA GLY A 118 21.01 -101.87 -28.53
C GLY A 118 22.46 -102.34 -28.73
N THR A 119 23.38 -102.11 -27.78
CA THR A 119 24.80 -102.52 -27.92
C THR A 119 24.92 -104.03 -28.25
N PRO A 120 25.61 -104.40 -29.35
CA PRO A 120 25.69 -105.79 -29.81
C PRO A 120 26.87 -106.56 -29.20
N ILE A 121 26.62 -107.30 -28.13
CA ILE A 121 27.61 -108.14 -27.44
C ILE A 121 27.77 -109.47 -28.19
N SER A 122 29.00 -109.82 -28.61
CA SER A 122 29.28 -111.03 -29.41
C SER A 122 30.26 -111.98 -28.71
N LEU A 123 29.72 -113.05 -28.13
CA LEU A 123 30.46 -114.11 -27.45
C LEU A 123 30.86 -115.24 -28.42
N GLN A 124 32.09 -115.74 -28.28
CA GLN A 124 32.62 -116.88 -29.03
C GLN A 124 33.70 -117.59 -28.20
N ALA A 125 33.82 -118.91 -28.36
CA ALA A 125 34.95 -119.71 -27.88
C ALA A 125 35.81 -120.18 -29.06
N ALA A 126 37.03 -120.62 -28.81
CA ALA A 126 37.94 -121.22 -29.78
C ALA A 126 38.71 -122.38 -29.14
N ILE A 127 38.98 -123.40 -29.95
CA ILE A 127 39.77 -124.59 -29.59
C ILE A 127 40.93 -124.80 -30.55
N SER A 128 41.98 -125.48 -30.06
CA SER A 128 43.08 -126.02 -30.86
C SER A 128 43.69 -127.22 -30.14
N SER A 129 44.17 -128.23 -30.86
CA SER A 129 45.05 -129.29 -30.33
C SER A 129 46.32 -129.37 -31.20
N PHE A 130 47.17 -130.38 -31.02
CA PHE A 130 48.29 -130.59 -31.95
C PHE A 130 47.85 -131.15 -33.32
N GLU A 131 46.70 -131.85 -33.36
CA GLU A 131 46.11 -132.49 -34.55
C GLU A 131 44.91 -131.70 -35.11
N VAL A 132 44.25 -130.91 -34.26
CA VAL A 132 43.06 -130.11 -34.60
C VAL A 132 43.45 -128.65 -34.81
N PRO A 133 43.25 -128.07 -36.01
CA PRO A 133 43.56 -126.67 -36.27
C PRO A 133 42.71 -125.72 -35.41
N VAL A 134 43.08 -124.44 -35.35
CA VAL A 134 42.36 -123.47 -34.52
C VAL A 134 40.93 -123.27 -35.06
N ILE A 135 39.93 -123.66 -34.27
CA ILE A 135 38.52 -123.77 -34.62
C ILE A 135 37.69 -122.92 -33.67
N GLY A 136 36.92 -121.97 -34.20
CA GLY A 136 35.95 -121.17 -33.43
C GLY A 136 34.61 -121.90 -33.23
N SER A 137 33.94 -121.63 -32.11
CA SER A 137 32.53 -121.99 -31.90
C SER A 137 31.60 -121.19 -32.80
N ASN A 138 30.31 -121.53 -32.79
CA ASN A 138 29.27 -120.59 -33.19
C ASN A 138 29.38 -119.28 -32.38
N VAL A 139 29.14 -118.14 -33.01
CA VAL A 139 29.06 -116.83 -32.33
C VAL A 139 27.66 -116.67 -31.76
N VAL A 140 27.55 -116.35 -30.47
CA VAL A 140 26.28 -115.96 -29.87
C VAL A 140 26.24 -114.43 -29.76
N ARG A 141 25.28 -113.82 -30.45
CA ARG A 141 25.02 -112.38 -30.39
C ARG A 141 23.91 -112.09 -29.40
N LEU A 142 24.20 -111.21 -28.44
CA LEU A 142 23.27 -110.67 -27.47
C LEU A 142 23.07 -109.19 -27.79
N VAL A 143 21.87 -108.67 -27.56
CA VAL A 143 21.57 -107.23 -27.67
C VAL A 143 21.30 -106.71 -26.27
N VAL A 144 22.00 -105.64 -25.89
CA VAL A 144 21.72 -104.92 -24.64
C VAL A 144 20.37 -104.23 -24.72
N ARG A 145 19.54 -104.43 -23.69
CA ARG A 145 18.36 -103.61 -23.42
C ARG A 145 18.64 -102.79 -22.17
N SER A 146 18.86 -101.50 -22.37
CA SER A 146 19.01 -100.50 -21.33
C SER A 146 18.11 -99.30 -21.66
N ARG A 147 17.92 -98.40 -20.70
CA ARG A 147 17.10 -97.19 -20.87
C ARG A 147 17.66 -96.06 -20.02
N PRO A 148 17.53 -94.79 -20.45
CA PRO A 148 17.63 -93.67 -19.53
C PRO A 148 16.42 -93.63 -18.60
N VAL A 149 16.57 -93.00 -17.44
CA VAL A 149 15.48 -92.80 -16.47
C VAL A 149 15.60 -91.39 -15.93
N LEU A 150 14.86 -90.45 -16.52
CA LEU A 150 14.82 -89.05 -16.08
C LEU A 150 13.61 -88.75 -15.18
N GLN A 151 12.56 -89.58 -15.20
CA GLN A 151 11.38 -89.38 -14.36
C GLN A 151 11.63 -89.93 -12.94
N GLY A 152 12.08 -89.06 -12.03
CA GLY A 152 12.36 -89.40 -10.64
C GLY A 152 12.67 -88.16 -9.78
N PRO A 153 12.78 -88.28 -8.45
CA PRO A 153 12.88 -87.14 -7.53
C PRO A 153 14.18 -86.32 -7.65
N ALA A 154 15.19 -86.83 -8.39
CA ALA A 154 16.39 -86.08 -8.74
C ALA A 154 16.12 -85.05 -9.87
N THR A 155 15.13 -85.32 -10.73
CA THR A 155 14.67 -84.41 -11.79
C THR A 155 13.50 -83.58 -11.27
N LYS A 156 13.71 -82.28 -11.07
CA LYS A 156 12.81 -81.42 -10.28
C LYS A 156 12.89 -79.97 -10.71
N LEU A 157 11.77 -79.26 -10.57
CA LEU A 157 11.69 -77.82 -10.70
C LEU A 157 11.93 -77.14 -9.34
N SER A 158 12.45 -75.92 -9.36
CA SER A 158 12.61 -75.06 -8.19
C SER A 158 12.39 -73.60 -8.57
N LEU A 159 11.77 -72.84 -7.66
CA LEU A 159 11.47 -71.41 -7.76
C LEU A 159 11.85 -70.77 -6.41
N SER A 160 12.67 -69.72 -6.44
CA SER A 160 13.19 -69.08 -5.21
C SER A 160 13.42 -67.59 -5.43
N ALA A 161 13.34 -66.78 -4.37
CA ALA A 161 13.66 -65.35 -4.46
C ALA A 161 15.18 -65.14 -4.54
N VAL A 162 15.62 -64.18 -5.38
CA VAL A 162 17.04 -63.83 -5.56
C VAL A 162 17.54 -62.90 -4.44
N ARG A 163 16.63 -62.14 -3.83
CA ARG A 163 16.87 -61.31 -2.64
C ARG A 163 15.65 -61.34 -1.71
N GLU A 164 14.53 -60.82 -2.20
CA GLU A 164 13.30 -60.62 -1.45
C GLU A 164 12.10 -61.15 -2.25
N LEU A 165 11.07 -61.60 -1.54
CA LEU A 165 9.83 -62.11 -2.13
C LEU A 165 8.77 -60.99 -2.15
N VAL A 166 8.93 -60.01 -3.04
CA VAL A 166 8.03 -58.86 -3.18
C VAL A 166 7.77 -58.54 -4.66
N PRO A 167 6.66 -57.87 -5.03
CA PRO A 167 6.41 -57.44 -6.40
C PRO A 167 7.55 -56.58 -6.96
N GLY A 168 7.89 -56.76 -8.24
CA GLY A 168 9.05 -56.13 -8.88
C GLY A 168 10.41 -56.78 -8.59
N ALA A 169 10.54 -57.70 -7.62
CA ALA A 169 11.78 -58.43 -7.35
C ALA A 169 12.02 -59.59 -8.33
N GLU A 170 13.25 -60.11 -8.35
CA GLU A 170 13.61 -61.25 -9.21
C GLU A 170 13.52 -62.59 -8.47
N LEU A 171 12.93 -63.59 -9.14
CA LEU A 171 12.93 -65.00 -8.77
C LEU A 171 13.89 -65.76 -9.68
N GLN A 172 14.63 -66.72 -9.12
CA GLN A 172 15.40 -67.71 -9.85
C GLN A 172 14.54 -68.96 -10.09
N MET A 173 14.35 -69.31 -11.35
CA MET A 173 13.82 -70.60 -11.81
C MET A 173 14.99 -71.54 -12.14
N ARG A 174 14.89 -72.81 -11.73
CA ARG A 174 15.87 -73.85 -12.05
C ARG A 174 15.20 -75.22 -12.11
N ALA A 175 15.27 -75.86 -13.27
CA ALA A 175 15.04 -77.29 -13.43
C ALA A 175 16.39 -78.01 -13.32
N GLN A 176 16.48 -78.95 -12.39
CA GLN A 176 17.55 -79.93 -12.33
C GLN A 176 17.06 -81.19 -13.04
N ILE A 177 17.85 -81.75 -13.95
CA ILE A 177 17.50 -82.92 -14.77
C ILE A 177 18.59 -83.98 -14.60
N HIS A 178 18.23 -85.17 -14.14
CA HIS A 178 19.17 -86.23 -13.80
C HIS A 178 18.77 -87.55 -14.48
N ASN A 179 19.72 -88.22 -15.12
CA ASN A 179 19.53 -89.54 -15.70
C ASN A 179 19.96 -90.64 -14.71
N SER A 180 19.03 -91.16 -13.90
CA SER A 180 19.28 -92.33 -13.04
C SER A 180 19.12 -93.66 -13.78
N GLY A 181 19.13 -93.64 -15.12
CA GLY A 181 19.05 -94.82 -15.97
C GLY A 181 20.42 -95.45 -16.24
N GLN A 182 20.41 -96.44 -17.13
CA GLN A 182 21.57 -97.29 -17.42
C GLN A 182 22.13 -97.12 -18.84
N SER A 183 21.49 -96.28 -19.67
CA SER A 183 22.00 -95.79 -20.95
C SER A 183 21.91 -94.27 -20.99
N SER A 184 22.56 -93.64 -21.96
CA SER A 184 22.39 -92.21 -22.21
C SER A 184 20.94 -91.88 -22.61
N ALA A 185 20.57 -90.63 -22.39
CA ALA A 185 19.41 -89.99 -23.01
C ALA A 185 19.90 -89.03 -24.10
N HIS A 186 19.29 -89.05 -25.27
CA HIS A 186 19.67 -88.19 -26.39
C HIS A 186 18.65 -87.06 -26.59
N ASP A 187 19.11 -85.93 -27.13
CA ASP A 187 18.33 -84.71 -27.36
C ASP A 187 17.41 -84.34 -26.19
N VAL A 188 18.01 -84.18 -25.00
CA VAL A 188 17.30 -83.77 -23.79
C VAL A 188 16.79 -82.34 -23.99
N VAL A 189 15.47 -82.18 -24.00
CA VAL A 189 14.78 -80.90 -24.13
C VAL A 189 14.13 -80.54 -22.80
N ALA A 190 14.31 -79.29 -22.37
CA ALA A 190 13.62 -78.73 -21.21
C ALA A 190 12.64 -77.67 -21.67
N LEU A 191 11.37 -77.83 -21.31
CA LEU A 191 10.31 -76.85 -21.51
C LEU A 191 10.03 -76.18 -20.17
N ILE A 192 10.34 -74.90 -20.07
CA ILE A 192 10.19 -74.10 -18.86
C ILE A 192 9.60 -72.74 -19.30
N PRO A 193 8.25 -72.63 -19.39
CA PRO A 193 7.58 -71.39 -19.76
C PRO A 193 7.62 -70.36 -18.63
N VAL A 194 7.53 -69.07 -18.99
CA VAL A 194 7.46 -67.98 -18.00
C VAL A 194 6.14 -68.08 -17.22
N PRO A 195 6.16 -68.11 -15.88
CA PRO A 195 4.94 -68.23 -15.08
C PRO A 195 4.16 -66.92 -15.10
N ALA A 196 2.82 -67.02 -15.01
CA ALA A 196 1.95 -65.86 -14.94
C ALA A 196 2.26 -64.97 -13.72
N ASN A 197 2.00 -63.67 -13.85
CA ASN A 197 2.38 -62.60 -12.92
C ASN A 197 3.91 -62.36 -12.80
N ALA A 198 4.67 -62.74 -13.83
CA ALA A 198 6.09 -62.44 -13.95
C ALA A 198 6.53 -62.30 -15.42
N SER A 199 7.67 -61.66 -15.63
CA SER A 199 8.32 -61.44 -16.93
C SER A 199 9.75 -62.02 -16.94
N TYR A 200 10.23 -62.53 -18.07
CA TYR A 200 11.62 -62.99 -18.19
C TYR A 200 12.62 -61.84 -18.02
N VAL A 201 13.72 -62.09 -17.30
CA VAL A 201 14.86 -61.17 -17.22
C VAL A 201 15.83 -61.51 -18.36
N PRO A 202 16.01 -60.65 -19.38
CA PRO A 202 16.85 -60.96 -20.54
C PRO A 202 18.28 -61.36 -20.16
N GLN A 203 18.90 -62.21 -20.98
CA GLN A 203 20.26 -62.74 -20.78
C GLN A 203 20.49 -63.48 -19.44
N SER A 204 19.44 -63.81 -18.68
CA SER A 204 19.56 -64.56 -17.42
C SER A 204 19.53 -66.09 -17.58
N ALA A 205 19.16 -66.59 -18.77
CA ALA A 205 19.12 -68.02 -19.06
C ALA A 205 20.50 -68.69 -18.97
N ARG A 206 20.55 -69.87 -18.36
CA ARG A 206 21.77 -70.68 -18.17
C ARG A 206 21.48 -72.16 -18.39
N ILE A 207 22.44 -72.83 -19.02
CA ILE A 207 22.54 -74.29 -19.17
C ILE A 207 23.91 -74.69 -18.61
N ASP A 208 23.94 -75.53 -17.58
CA ASP A 208 25.15 -75.88 -16.81
C ASP A 208 26.01 -74.65 -16.43
N GLY A 209 25.33 -73.59 -15.96
CA GLY A 209 25.96 -72.32 -15.58
C GLY A 209 26.45 -71.44 -16.75
N ARG A 210 26.40 -71.90 -18.00
CA ARG A 210 26.82 -71.16 -19.21
C ARG A 210 25.65 -70.43 -19.86
N PRO A 211 25.83 -69.24 -20.46
CA PRO A 211 24.81 -68.63 -21.30
C PRO A 211 24.69 -69.43 -22.61
N PRO A 212 23.48 -69.86 -23.00
CA PRO A 212 23.22 -70.45 -24.31
C PRO A 212 23.11 -69.39 -25.41
N GLU A 213 23.43 -69.79 -26.64
CA GLU A 213 23.30 -68.98 -27.85
C GLU A 213 21.89 -69.14 -28.47
N ASP A 214 21.48 -68.20 -29.35
CA ASP A 214 20.26 -68.21 -30.18
C ASP A 214 18.88 -68.43 -29.48
N LEU A 215 18.79 -68.23 -28.16
CA LEU A 215 17.51 -68.32 -27.43
C LEU A 215 16.58 -67.12 -27.65
N SER A 216 15.29 -67.33 -27.37
CA SER A 216 14.27 -66.28 -27.35
C SER A 216 14.54 -65.22 -26.27
N GLU A 217 14.39 -63.94 -26.64
CA GLU A 217 14.52 -62.80 -25.72
C GLU A 217 13.35 -62.65 -24.74
N THR A 218 12.26 -63.42 -24.91
CA THR A 218 11.06 -63.37 -24.05
C THR A 218 10.76 -64.68 -23.32
N GLU A 219 11.06 -65.83 -23.93
CA GLU A 219 10.81 -67.18 -23.37
C GLU A 219 11.96 -68.14 -23.71
N PRO A 220 13.09 -68.13 -22.96
CA PRO A 220 14.30 -68.85 -23.35
C PRO A 220 14.09 -70.38 -23.52
N PHE A 221 13.19 -70.97 -22.73
CA PHE A 221 12.84 -72.39 -22.79
C PHE A 221 11.33 -72.58 -23.04
N GLY A 222 10.71 -71.64 -23.76
CA GLY A 222 9.27 -71.60 -24.01
C GLY A 222 8.77 -72.69 -24.96
N LEU A 223 7.46 -72.95 -24.91
CA LEU A 223 6.77 -73.93 -25.78
C LEU A 223 6.86 -73.56 -27.27
N THR A 224 7.12 -72.29 -27.58
CA THR A 224 7.24 -71.76 -28.94
C THR A 224 8.58 -72.09 -29.61
N ARG A 225 9.64 -72.36 -28.84
CA ARG A 225 10.97 -72.80 -29.32
C ARG A 225 11.59 -73.80 -28.34
N PRO A 226 11.16 -75.08 -28.39
CA PRO A 226 11.78 -76.16 -27.60
C PRO A 226 13.29 -76.21 -27.84
N THR A 227 14.06 -76.19 -26.75
CA THR A 227 15.53 -76.11 -26.80
C THR A 227 16.16 -77.39 -26.28
N VAL A 228 17.05 -78.00 -27.07
CA VAL A 228 17.89 -79.11 -26.62
C VAL A 228 18.92 -78.56 -25.62
N VAL A 229 18.79 -78.95 -24.36
CA VAL A 229 19.67 -78.53 -23.27
C VAL A 229 20.88 -79.44 -23.10
N ALA A 230 20.77 -80.71 -23.54
CA ALA A 230 21.91 -81.60 -23.70
C ALA A 230 21.69 -82.53 -24.91
N PRO A 231 22.61 -82.59 -25.89
CA PRO A 231 22.50 -83.56 -27.00
C PRO A 231 22.68 -85.01 -26.51
N THR A 232 23.36 -85.19 -25.37
CA THR A 232 23.53 -86.50 -24.71
C THR A 232 23.70 -86.29 -23.20
N LEU A 233 22.88 -86.95 -22.39
CA LEU A 233 22.97 -86.98 -20.92
C LEU A 233 23.23 -88.42 -20.46
N GLY A 234 24.49 -88.73 -20.16
CA GLY A 234 24.93 -90.08 -19.82
C GLY A 234 24.35 -90.64 -18.51
N PRO A 235 24.49 -91.95 -18.27
CA PRO A 235 24.08 -92.59 -17.01
C PRO A 235 24.70 -91.91 -15.77
N GLY A 236 23.86 -91.61 -14.78
CA GLY A 236 24.25 -90.92 -13.55
C GLY A 236 24.55 -89.42 -13.71
N ALA A 237 24.49 -88.86 -14.91
CA ALA A 237 24.75 -87.45 -15.15
C ALA A 237 23.56 -86.56 -14.75
N THR A 238 23.86 -85.31 -14.42
CA THR A 238 22.90 -84.26 -14.08
C THR A 238 23.21 -83.02 -14.90
N ILE A 239 22.18 -82.33 -15.39
CA ILE A 239 22.29 -80.99 -15.96
C ILE A 239 21.32 -80.04 -15.26
N ASP A 240 21.76 -78.80 -15.08
CA ASP A 240 20.97 -77.73 -14.47
C ASP A 240 20.63 -76.65 -15.50
N VAL A 241 19.34 -76.36 -15.64
CA VAL A 241 18.77 -75.42 -16.61
C VAL A 241 17.94 -74.39 -15.86
N GLY A 242 18.10 -73.10 -16.14
CA GLY A 242 17.36 -72.08 -15.40
C GLY A 242 17.50 -70.67 -15.94
N TYR A 243 16.72 -69.76 -15.40
CA TYR A 243 16.71 -68.33 -15.72
C TYR A 243 16.09 -67.53 -14.57
N ARG A 244 16.15 -66.20 -14.65
CA ARG A 244 15.45 -65.32 -13.73
C ARG A 244 14.19 -64.73 -14.36
N VAL A 245 13.16 -64.57 -13.53
CA VAL A 245 11.96 -63.81 -13.86
C VAL A 245 11.79 -62.66 -12.87
N ARG A 246 11.28 -61.53 -13.33
CA ARG A 246 10.89 -60.41 -12.49
C ARG A 246 9.41 -60.51 -12.21
N ILE A 247 9.03 -60.53 -10.93
CA ILE A 247 7.64 -60.48 -10.50
C ILE A 247 7.03 -59.18 -11.01
N ASP A 248 5.78 -59.21 -11.48
CA ASP A 248 5.09 -58.00 -11.92
C ASP A 248 5.06 -56.95 -10.78
N PRO A 249 5.27 -55.65 -11.07
CA PRO A 249 5.50 -54.63 -10.03
C PRO A 249 4.26 -54.32 -9.17
N THR A 250 3.08 -54.75 -9.61
CA THR A 250 1.79 -54.42 -9.00
C THR A 250 0.91 -55.66 -8.88
N LEU A 251 0.81 -56.24 -7.69
CA LEU A 251 0.06 -57.48 -7.45
C LEU A 251 -0.80 -57.40 -6.19
N ALA A 252 -1.92 -58.12 -6.19
CA ALA A 252 -2.71 -58.35 -4.99
C ALA A 252 -1.93 -59.17 -3.95
N ASP A 253 -2.28 -59.01 -2.68
CA ASP A 253 -1.63 -59.73 -1.59
C ASP A 253 -1.85 -61.24 -1.67
N GLY A 254 -0.78 -62.01 -1.56
CA GLY A 254 -0.80 -63.47 -1.62
C GLY A 254 -1.01 -64.04 -3.02
N THR A 255 -0.90 -63.25 -4.09
CA THR A 255 -1.00 -63.74 -5.47
C THR A 255 -0.02 -64.90 -5.71
N PRO A 256 -0.50 -66.06 -6.21
CA PRO A 256 0.36 -67.20 -6.49
C PRO A 256 1.10 -67.03 -7.83
N ILE A 257 2.41 -67.25 -7.82
CA ILE A 257 3.23 -67.51 -9.00
C ILE A 257 3.51 -69.00 -9.03
N ALA A 258 2.84 -69.72 -9.94
CA ALA A 258 2.99 -71.15 -10.14
C ALA A 258 3.95 -71.40 -11.32
N ALA A 259 5.12 -71.95 -11.02
CA ALA A 259 6.08 -72.39 -12.02
C ALA A 259 5.78 -73.83 -12.45
N HIS A 260 5.77 -74.05 -13.75
CA HIS A 260 5.60 -75.34 -14.41
C HIS A 260 6.80 -75.61 -15.31
N ALA A 261 7.10 -76.89 -15.54
CA ALA A 261 8.10 -77.33 -16.49
C ALA A 261 7.80 -78.76 -16.94
N SER A 262 8.31 -79.15 -18.10
CA SER A 262 8.33 -80.53 -18.59
C SER A 262 9.66 -80.85 -19.26
N VAL A 263 9.95 -82.15 -19.37
CA VAL A 263 11.19 -82.67 -19.95
C VAL A 263 10.85 -83.79 -20.93
N CYS A 264 11.50 -83.80 -22.09
CA CYS A 264 11.46 -84.91 -23.04
C CYS A 264 12.87 -85.21 -23.59
N THR A 265 12.99 -86.36 -24.25
CA THR A 265 14.24 -86.90 -24.83
C THR A 265 13.89 -87.75 -26.04
N GLN A 266 14.87 -88.24 -26.79
CA GLN A 266 14.62 -89.20 -27.87
C GLN A 266 14.02 -90.53 -27.37
N GLU A 267 14.37 -90.98 -26.16
CA GLU A 267 13.91 -92.25 -25.58
C GLU A 267 12.63 -92.15 -24.73
N LEU A 268 12.36 -90.97 -24.16
CA LEU A 268 11.27 -90.71 -23.22
C LEU A 268 10.38 -89.57 -23.72
N ALA A 269 9.09 -89.88 -23.89
CA ALA A 269 8.05 -88.89 -24.15
C ALA A 269 7.97 -87.83 -23.03
N GLU A 270 7.39 -86.68 -23.36
CA GLU A 270 7.27 -85.54 -22.45
C GLU A 270 6.57 -85.91 -21.13
N PHE A 271 7.21 -85.58 -20.01
CA PHE A 271 6.62 -85.67 -18.69
C PHE A 271 6.74 -84.33 -17.95
N ALA A 272 5.68 -83.95 -17.24
CA ALA A 272 5.66 -82.76 -16.41
C ALA A 272 6.47 -82.95 -15.12
N LEU A 273 7.18 -81.92 -14.70
CA LEU A 273 7.81 -81.84 -13.39
C LEU A 273 6.76 -81.40 -12.34
N ALA A 274 7.00 -81.72 -11.07
CA ALA A 274 6.15 -81.24 -9.99
C ALA A 274 6.15 -79.69 -9.96
N PRO A 275 4.98 -79.04 -10.02
CA PRO A 275 4.90 -77.57 -10.07
C PRO A 275 5.29 -76.95 -8.72
N VAL A 276 5.85 -75.75 -8.77
CA VAL A 276 6.31 -75.02 -7.57
C VAL A 276 5.61 -73.67 -7.51
N THR A 277 4.90 -73.41 -6.41
CA THR A 277 4.12 -72.17 -6.24
C THR A 277 4.63 -71.35 -5.07
N LEU A 278 4.95 -70.08 -5.32
CA LEU A 278 5.20 -69.07 -4.28
C LEU A 278 4.00 -68.13 -4.19
N LYS A 279 3.60 -67.73 -2.97
CA LYS A 279 2.64 -66.64 -2.76
C LYS A 279 3.42 -65.36 -2.52
N ILE A 280 3.14 -64.32 -3.29
CA ILE A 280 3.84 -63.03 -3.17
C ILE A 280 3.12 -62.15 -2.14
N PRO A 281 3.73 -61.82 -0.98
CA PRO A 281 3.17 -60.84 -0.06
C PRO A 281 3.19 -59.46 -0.73
N SER A 282 2.11 -58.70 -0.59
CA SER A 282 1.98 -57.40 -1.23
C SER A 282 1.08 -56.48 -0.39
N ALA A 283 1.51 -55.23 -0.17
CA ALA A 283 0.81 -54.30 0.71
C ALA A 283 0.62 -52.93 0.05
N PRO A 284 -0.55 -52.27 0.21
CA PRO A 284 -0.66 -50.84 -0.01
C PRO A 284 0.11 -50.09 1.08
N SER A 285 0.68 -48.94 0.75
CA SER A 285 1.43 -48.11 1.70
C SER A 285 1.28 -46.64 1.40
N PHE A 286 0.85 -45.88 2.41
CA PHE A 286 0.82 -44.41 2.42
C PHE A 286 1.85 -43.85 3.41
N ALA A 287 2.91 -44.61 3.73
CA ALA A 287 3.93 -44.21 4.70
C ALA A 287 5.02 -43.28 4.12
N GLY A 288 5.20 -43.25 2.80
CA GLY A 288 6.19 -42.39 2.14
C GLY A 288 5.86 -40.90 2.22
N GLU A 289 6.86 -40.05 2.04
CA GLU A 289 6.78 -38.58 2.17
C GLU A 289 5.81 -37.93 1.17
N GLU A 290 5.61 -38.54 0.00
CA GLU A 290 4.60 -38.12 -0.99
C GLU A 290 3.15 -38.29 -0.54
N THR A 291 2.93 -38.97 0.60
CA THR A 291 1.69 -38.82 1.37
C THR A 291 1.95 -37.78 2.46
N SER A 292 1.36 -36.60 2.29
CA SER A 292 1.63 -35.40 3.08
C SER A 292 0.34 -34.64 3.38
N PHE A 293 0.13 -34.28 4.64
CA PHE A 293 -0.79 -33.21 4.99
C PHE A 293 -0.10 -31.86 4.82
N ARG A 294 -0.72 -30.95 4.08
CA ARG A 294 -0.28 -29.57 3.88
C ARG A 294 -1.40 -28.63 4.33
N VAL A 295 -1.02 -27.50 4.92
CA VAL A 295 -1.97 -26.41 5.22
C VAL A 295 -1.36 -25.14 4.64
N GLU A 296 -2.12 -24.43 3.81
CA GLU A 296 -1.68 -23.31 2.98
C GLU A 296 -1.67 -22.00 3.79
N CYS A 297 -0.94 -22.00 4.91
CA CYS A 297 -0.71 -20.86 5.80
C CYS A 297 0.59 -21.04 6.62
N GLU A 298 1.07 -19.97 7.24
CA GLU A 298 2.04 -20.04 8.34
C GLU A 298 1.40 -20.70 9.58
N ASP A 299 2.19 -21.04 10.60
CA ASP A 299 1.65 -21.62 11.84
C ASP A 299 0.82 -20.60 12.64
N ASP A 300 1.21 -19.33 12.60
CA ASP A 300 0.39 -18.23 13.11
C ASP A 300 -0.67 -17.81 12.09
N VAL A 301 -1.94 -17.76 12.51
CA VAL A 301 -3.07 -17.33 11.66
C VAL A 301 -3.95 -16.29 12.35
N VAL A 302 -4.47 -15.34 11.57
CA VAL A 302 -5.35 -14.28 12.08
C VAL A 302 -6.84 -14.62 11.92
N ALA A 303 -7.70 -13.98 12.71
CA ALA A 303 -9.14 -14.10 12.56
C ALA A 303 -9.61 -13.70 11.14
N GLY A 304 -10.59 -14.41 10.59
CA GLY A 304 -11.04 -14.22 9.21
C GLY A 304 -10.09 -14.78 8.14
N GLN A 305 -8.88 -15.24 8.50
CA GLN A 305 -7.96 -15.84 7.53
C GLN A 305 -8.53 -17.16 6.99
N ARG A 306 -8.49 -17.32 5.66
CA ARG A 306 -8.84 -18.58 5.00
C ARG A 306 -7.72 -19.59 5.17
N VAL A 307 -8.02 -20.72 5.80
CA VAL A 307 -7.09 -21.83 6.04
C VAL A 307 -7.46 -22.98 5.10
N ARG A 308 -6.60 -23.27 4.12
CA ARG A 308 -6.81 -24.36 3.16
C ARG A 308 -5.95 -25.57 3.52
N CYS A 309 -6.61 -26.70 3.77
CA CYS A 309 -6.04 -27.99 4.10
C CYS A 309 -6.00 -28.87 2.85
N ALA A 310 -4.82 -29.37 2.49
CA ALA A 310 -4.63 -30.29 1.36
C ALA A 310 -3.96 -31.58 1.83
N VAL A 311 -4.62 -32.72 1.66
CA VAL A 311 -4.04 -34.04 1.92
C VAL A 311 -3.69 -34.66 0.58
N ARG A 312 -2.40 -34.68 0.28
CA ARG A 312 -1.86 -35.53 -0.79
C ARG A 312 -1.60 -36.91 -0.21
N LEU A 313 -2.04 -37.94 -0.89
CA LEU A 313 -1.74 -39.33 -0.59
C LEU A 313 -1.15 -39.99 -1.83
N ARG A 314 -0.15 -40.86 -1.68
CA ARG A 314 0.37 -41.70 -2.76
C ARG A 314 0.51 -43.12 -2.26
N ASN A 315 -0.12 -44.07 -2.96
CA ASN A 315 0.07 -45.48 -2.66
C ASN A 315 1.45 -45.92 -3.17
N GLY A 316 2.48 -45.73 -2.36
CA GLY A 316 3.85 -46.24 -2.61
C GLY A 316 4.00 -47.73 -2.33
N GLY A 317 2.91 -48.43 -2.00
CA GLY A 317 2.88 -49.89 -1.84
C GLY A 317 2.67 -50.63 -3.17
N THR A 318 2.88 -51.93 -3.13
CA THR A 318 2.84 -52.84 -4.29
C THR A 318 1.46 -53.44 -4.56
N ALA A 319 0.50 -53.27 -3.65
CA ALA A 319 -0.90 -53.68 -3.81
C ALA A 319 -1.84 -52.48 -3.84
N ARG A 320 -2.98 -52.64 -4.53
CA ARG A 320 -4.11 -51.73 -4.47
C ARG A 320 -4.58 -51.54 -3.02
N ALA A 321 -4.71 -50.28 -2.60
CA ALA A 321 -5.38 -49.91 -1.36
C ALA A 321 -6.89 -49.97 -1.56
N LYS A 322 -7.63 -50.63 -0.66
CA LYS A 322 -9.09 -50.71 -0.75
C LYS A 322 -9.77 -49.87 0.32
N GLY A 323 -10.94 -49.32 -0.01
CA GLY A 323 -11.75 -48.53 0.92
C GLY A 323 -10.99 -47.34 1.50
N VAL A 324 -10.22 -46.64 0.66
CA VAL A 324 -9.42 -45.48 1.02
C VAL A 324 -10.34 -44.31 1.35
N ARG A 325 -10.16 -43.76 2.54
CA ARG A 325 -10.90 -42.59 3.03
C ARG A 325 -9.94 -41.61 3.67
N VAL A 326 -10.20 -40.32 3.47
CA VAL A 326 -9.49 -39.24 4.14
C VAL A 326 -10.47 -38.53 5.06
N ARG A 327 -10.07 -38.26 6.30
CA ARG A 327 -10.76 -37.35 7.21
C ARG A 327 -9.86 -36.16 7.49
N VAL A 328 -10.28 -34.96 7.12
CA VAL A 328 -9.68 -33.69 7.54
C VAL A 328 -10.56 -33.10 8.63
N THR A 329 -10.02 -32.98 9.84
CA THR A 329 -10.70 -32.39 11.00
C THR A 329 -10.28 -30.93 11.12
N LEU A 330 -11.26 -30.02 11.04
CA LEU A 330 -11.11 -28.61 11.42
C LEU A 330 -11.44 -28.46 12.92
N PRO A 331 -10.65 -27.74 13.73
CA PRO A 331 -10.97 -27.43 15.13
C PRO A 331 -12.12 -26.43 15.21
N GLU A 332 -12.73 -26.28 16.40
CA GLU A 332 -13.90 -25.42 16.59
C GLU A 332 -13.65 -23.97 16.14
N GLY A 333 -12.44 -23.43 16.38
CA GLY A 333 -12.03 -22.09 15.95
C GLY A 333 -11.85 -21.90 14.44
N ILE A 334 -12.05 -22.93 13.59
CA ILE A 334 -12.01 -22.81 12.13
C ILE A 334 -13.36 -23.28 11.55
N ALA A 335 -14.15 -22.36 11.02
CA ALA A 335 -15.43 -22.65 10.38
C ALA A 335 -15.25 -23.19 8.95
N TYR A 336 -16.01 -24.20 8.54
CA TYR A 336 -15.95 -24.74 7.16
C TYR A 336 -16.42 -23.74 6.10
N SER A 337 -15.66 -23.61 5.01
CA SER A 337 -16.01 -22.82 3.82
C SER A 337 -16.77 -23.71 2.84
N ALA A 338 -18.11 -23.55 2.76
CA ALA A 338 -18.98 -24.35 1.90
C ALA A 338 -18.53 -24.35 0.42
N GLY A 339 -18.60 -25.50 -0.25
CA GLY A 339 -18.16 -25.66 -1.64
C GLY A 339 -16.64 -25.60 -1.86
N SER A 340 -15.82 -25.53 -0.79
CA SER A 340 -14.35 -25.54 -0.93
C SER A 340 -13.72 -26.92 -1.12
N ARG A 341 -14.52 -27.99 -1.00
CA ARG A 341 -14.06 -29.38 -1.17
C ARG A 341 -13.58 -29.62 -2.60
N SER A 342 -12.44 -30.30 -2.75
CA SER A 342 -11.89 -30.68 -4.04
C SER A 342 -11.20 -32.04 -4.01
N ILE A 343 -11.17 -32.72 -5.15
CA ILE A 343 -10.45 -33.99 -5.40
C ILE A 343 -9.69 -33.84 -6.72
N ASP A 344 -8.37 -34.02 -6.68
CA ASP A 344 -7.43 -33.76 -7.79
C ASP A 344 -7.64 -32.37 -8.46
N GLY A 345 -7.99 -31.36 -7.65
CA GLY A 345 -8.28 -29.99 -8.09
C GLY A 345 -9.71 -29.76 -8.63
N ALA A 346 -10.47 -30.80 -8.96
CA ALA A 346 -11.87 -30.67 -9.35
C ALA A 346 -12.77 -30.43 -8.12
N PRO A 347 -13.80 -29.55 -8.19
CA PRO A 347 -14.75 -29.35 -7.11
C PRO A 347 -15.50 -30.64 -6.74
N ALA A 348 -15.63 -30.92 -5.45
CA ALA A 348 -16.33 -32.08 -4.92
C ALA A 348 -17.64 -31.67 -4.22
N VAL A 349 -18.69 -32.48 -4.39
CA VAL A 349 -20.04 -32.16 -3.89
C VAL A 349 -20.11 -32.37 -2.37
N ASP A 350 -20.71 -31.41 -1.67
CA ASP A 350 -21.07 -31.55 -0.26
C ASP A 350 -22.22 -32.56 -0.06
N ARG A 351 -21.86 -33.84 0.08
CA ARG A 351 -22.81 -34.98 0.18
C ARG A 351 -23.10 -35.46 1.59
N ASP A 352 -22.45 -34.89 2.60
CA ASP A 352 -22.43 -35.40 3.98
C ASP A 352 -22.68 -34.29 5.01
N ARG A 353 -23.11 -34.70 6.21
CA ARG A 353 -23.21 -33.82 7.39
C ARG A 353 -21.83 -33.46 7.98
N ASP A 354 -20.77 -34.11 7.50
CA ASP A 354 -19.38 -33.88 7.87
C ASP A 354 -18.56 -33.57 6.60
N PRO A 355 -18.20 -32.30 6.35
CA PRO A 355 -17.49 -31.91 5.13
C PRO A 355 -16.03 -32.39 5.11
N GLY A 356 -15.50 -32.83 6.24
CA GLY A 356 -14.11 -33.29 6.38
C GLY A 356 -13.85 -34.69 5.79
N VAL A 357 -14.89 -35.46 5.47
CA VAL A 357 -14.75 -36.84 4.99
C VAL A 357 -14.70 -36.90 3.47
N PHE A 358 -13.73 -37.64 2.93
CA PHE A 358 -13.59 -37.93 1.50
C PHE A 358 -13.51 -39.44 1.31
N GLU A 359 -14.49 -40.04 0.62
CA GLU A 359 -14.43 -41.44 0.22
C GLU A 359 -13.83 -41.55 -1.19
N LEU A 360 -12.65 -42.17 -1.29
CA LEU A 360 -11.85 -42.26 -2.53
C LEU A 360 -11.92 -43.64 -3.20
N GLY A 361 -12.54 -44.63 -2.54
CA GLY A 361 -12.71 -45.97 -3.08
C GLY A 361 -11.40 -46.78 -3.08
N ASP A 362 -11.01 -47.29 -4.25
CA ASP A 362 -9.80 -48.10 -4.41
C ASP A 362 -8.68 -47.28 -5.08
N VAL A 363 -7.46 -47.35 -4.54
CA VAL A 363 -6.30 -46.59 -5.04
C VAL A 363 -5.18 -47.56 -5.47
N GLU A 364 -4.89 -47.57 -6.76
CA GLU A 364 -3.85 -48.42 -7.37
C GLU A 364 -2.44 -48.08 -6.87
N PRO A 365 -1.48 -49.02 -6.93
CA PRO A 365 -0.06 -48.72 -6.75
C PRO A 365 0.41 -47.55 -7.61
N GLY A 366 1.30 -46.72 -7.06
CA GLY A 366 1.91 -45.57 -7.74
C GLY A 366 1.02 -44.33 -7.86
N ARG A 367 -0.31 -44.44 -7.89
CA ARG A 367 -1.25 -43.29 -8.00
C ARG A 367 -1.16 -42.42 -6.74
N SER A 368 -0.92 -41.13 -6.95
CA SER A 368 -1.25 -40.08 -5.97
C SER A 368 -2.74 -39.75 -6.03
N ILE A 369 -3.36 -39.22 -4.99
CA ILE A 369 -4.60 -38.42 -5.05
C ILE A 369 -4.35 -37.21 -4.15
N GLU A 370 -4.90 -36.05 -4.50
CA GLU A 370 -4.95 -34.89 -3.59
C GLU A 370 -6.40 -34.54 -3.26
N VAL A 371 -6.72 -34.38 -1.98
CA VAL A 371 -8.02 -33.85 -1.53
C VAL A 371 -7.82 -32.52 -0.81
N GLY A 372 -8.67 -31.55 -1.11
CA GLY A 372 -8.62 -30.20 -0.55
C GLY A 372 -9.90 -29.83 0.19
N LEU A 373 -9.75 -29.14 1.32
CA LEU A 373 -10.82 -28.57 2.15
C LEU A 373 -10.37 -27.17 2.57
N ALA A 374 -11.27 -26.18 2.64
CA ALA A 374 -10.95 -24.90 3.28
C ALA A 374 -11.89 -24.57 4.43
N GLY A 375 -11.34 -23.88 5.42
CA GLY A 375 -12.10 -23.18 6.45
C GLY A 375 -11.67 -21.71 6.55
N VAL A 376 -12.26 -21.01 7.51
CA VAL A 376 -11.96 -19.63 7.87
C VAL A 376 -11.80 -19.58 9.39
N VAL A 377 -10.70 -19.01 9.89
CA VAL A 377 -10.51 -18.78 11.33
C VAL A 377 -11.65 -17.89 11.83
N ARG A 378 -12.34 -18.30 12.90
CA ARG A 378 -13.47 -17.53 13.43
C ARG A 378 -13.02 -16.14 13.89
N SER A 379 -13.96 -15.21 13.84
CA SER A 379 -13.87 -13.92 14.54
C SER A 379 -15.12 -13.79 15.43
N PRO A 380 -14.97 -13.43 16.72
CA PRO A 380 -13.71 -13.30 17.46
C PRO A 380 -12.99 -14.64 17.68
N VAL A 381 -11.73 -14.56 18.10
CA VAL A 381 -10.90 -15.68 18.56
C VAL A 381 -9.84 -15.14 19.53
N ALA A 382 -9.65 -15.81 20.67
CA ALA A 382 -8.66 -15.38 21.67
C ALA A 382 -7.22 -15.49 21.13
N ASN A 383 -6.37 -14.52 21.46
CA ASN A 383 -4.96 -14.56 21.08
C ASN A 383 -4.23 -15.74 21.75
N GLY A 384 -3.39 -16.43 20.99
CA GLY A 384 -2.68 -17.62 21.45
C GLY A 384 -3.51 -18.91 21.45
N LEU A 385 -4.77 -18.90 20.98
CA LEU A 385 -5.57 -20.13 20.91
C LEU A 385 -4.94 -21.15 19.96
N GLU A 386 -4.66 -22.35 20.47
CA GLU A 386 -4.24 -23.48 19.64
C GLU A 386 -5.40 -24.02 18.80
N LEU A 387 -5.16 -24.14 17.49
CA LEU A 387 -6.07 -24.63 16.47
C LEU A 387 -5.50 -25.95 15.89
N PRO A 388 -5.69 -27.10 16.57
CA PRO A 388 -5.18 -28.38 16.11
C PRO A 388 -5.93 -28.86 14.85
N LEU A 389 -5.25 -28.81 13.71
CA LEU A 389 -5.70 -29.43 12.47
C LEU A 389 -5.18 -30.86 12.40
N ALA A 390 -6.06 -31.81 12.07
CA ALA A 390 -5.68 -33.20 11.90
C ALA A 390 -6.17 -33.75 10.55
N ALA A 391 -5.34 -34.55 9.90
CA ALA A 391 -5.71 -35.33 8.73
C ALA A 391 -5.44 -36.81 8.97
N ARG A 392 -6.36 -37.69 8.57
CA ARG A 392 -6.23 -39.13 8.73
C ARG A 392 -6.57 -39.83 7.41
N VAL A 393 -5.60 -40.52 6.83
CA VAL A 393 -5.78 -41.41 5.67
C VAL A 393 -5.97 -42.83 6.19
N HIS A 394 -7.10 -43.45 5.92
CA HIS A 394 -7.44 -44.82 6.33
C HIS A 394 -7.66 -45.71 5.10
N TRP A 395 -7.17 -46.94 5.13
CA TRP A 395 -7.40 -47.97 4.10
C TRP A 395 -7.61 -49.34 4.76
N SER A 396 -8.02 -50.36 3.98
CA SER A 396 -8.39 -51.70 4.46
C SER A 396 -7.31 -52.49 5.24
N LYS A 397 -6.10 -51.95 5.41
CA LYS A 397 -4.96 -52.58 6.10
C LYS A 397 -4.16 -51.60 6.98
N GLY A 398 -4.68 -50.40 7.28
CA GLY A 398 -3.98 -49.45 8.15
C GLY A 398 -4.52 -48.02 8.07
N GLU A 399 -3.91 -47.14 8.85
CA GLU A 399 -4.14 -45.71 8.80
C GLU A 399 -2.82 -44.94 8.95
N ARG A 400 -2.83 -43.68 8.52
CA ARG A 400 -1.79 -42.68 8.80
C ARG A 400 -2.47 -41.39 9.24
N ALA A 401 -2.13 -40.95 10.45
CA ALA A 401 -2.48 -39.63 10.95
C ALA A 401 -1.41 -38.59 10.59
N PHE A 402 -1.83 -37.34 10.52
CA PHE A 402 -1.02 -36.14 10.43
C PHE A 402 -1.68 -35.09 11.32
N GLU A 403 -0.89 -34.31 12.04
CA GLU A 403 -1.35 -33.25 12.94
C GLU A 403 -0.50 -32.01 12.70
N ARG A 404 -1.12 -30.83 12.74
CA ARG A 404 -0.46 -29.52 12.72
C ARG A 404 -1.30 -28.56 13.55
N THR A 405 -0.73 -28.04 14.63
CA THR A 405 -1.36 -26.95 15.39
C THR A 405 -1.04 -25.63 14.71
N LEU A 406 -2.06 -24.82 14.48
CA LEU A 406 -1.90 -23.40 14.19
C LEU A 406 -2.14 -22.60 15.48
N THR A 407 -1.56 -21.42 15.60
CA THR A 407 -1.82 -20.50 16.72
C THR A 407 -2.62 -19.30 16.21
N ALA A 408 -3.75 -19.01 16.85
CA ALA A 408 -4.53 -17.82 16.51
C ALA A 408 -3.79 -16.56 17.02
N ARG A 409 -3.16 -15.79 16.13
CA ARG A 409 -2.72 -14.43 16.45
C ARG A 409 -3.91 -13.50 16.34
N SER A 410 -4.28 -12.91 17.46
CA SER A 410 -5.44 -12.04 17.58
C SER A 410 -5.06 -10.80 18.36
N GLN A 411 -5.66 -9.66 18.00
CA GLN A 411 -5.48 -8.39 18.68
C GLN A 411 -6.81 -7.64 18.65
N PRO A 412 -7.06 -6.74 19.63
CA PRO A 412 -8.05 -5.70 19.48
C PRO A 412 -7.66 -4.77 18.32
N ALA A 413 -8.64 -4.11 17.71
CA ALA A 413 -8.39 -3.11 16.69
C ALA A 413 -9.47 -2.03 16.75
N PHE A 414 -9.05 -0.77 16.80
CA PHE A 414 -9.93 0.39 16.88
C PHE A 414 -9.71 1.31 15.67
N PRO A 415 -10.07 0.86 14.45
CA PRO A 415 -9.87 1.66 13.23
C PRO A 415 -10.74 2.92 13.24
N ALA A 416 -10.15 4.05 12.82
CA ALA A 416 -10.75 5.38 12.93
C ALA A 416 -12.15 5.50 12.29
N ALA A 417 -12.43 4.74 11.22
CA ALA A 417 -13.74 4.70 10.56
C ALA A 417 -14.90 4.23 11.47
N PHE A 418 -14.60 3.55 12.58
CA PHE A 418 -15.57 3.12 13.60
C PHE A 418 -15.27 3.70 14.99
N ASN A 419 -14.11 4.35 15.16
CA ASN A 419 -13.53 4.75 16.43
C ASN A 419 -13.07 6.21 16.36
N ALA A 420 -13.97 7.12 16.70
CA ALA A 420 -13.77 8.55 16.51
C ALA A 420 -14.42 9.37 17.61
N LEU A 421 -13.76 10.48 17.95
CA LEU A 421 -14.37 11.64 18.58
C LEU A 421 -15.06 12.47 17.49
N GLU A 422 -16.39 12.47 17.49
CA GLU A 422 -17.23 13.29 16.62
C GLU A 422 -17.83 14.47 17.39
N ARG A 423 -18.09 15.57 16.69
CA ARG A 423 -18.80 16.73 17.24
C ARG A 423 -20.29 16.58 16.97
N GLU A 424 -21.12 16.56 18.01
CA GLU A 424 -22.58 16.62 17.84
C GLU A 424 -23.07 18.06 17.63
N THR A 425 -22.40 19.00 18.30
CA THR A 425 -22.74 20.41 18.28
C THR A 425 -22.21 21.13 17.03
N PRO A 426 -22.77 22.31 16.66
CA PRO A 426 -22.24 23.13 15.58
C PRO A 426 -20.75 23.43 15.78
N ARG A 427 -19.97 23.56 14.69
CA ARG A 427 -18.54 23.92 14.78
C ARG A 427 -18.33 25.27 15.45
N LEU A 428 -19.30 26.16 15.33
CA LEU A 428 -19.28 27.52 15.82
C LEU A 428 -20.23 27.64 17.02
N LEU A 429 -19.71 28.01 18.19
CA LEU A 429 -20.49 28.16 19.44
C LEU A 429 -20.23 29.52 20.09
N ALA A 430 -21.22 30.05 20.80
CA ALA A 430 -21.08 31.24 21.62
C ALA A 430 -20.53 30.89 23.03
N PRO A 431 -19.85 31.81 23.72
CA PRO A 431 -19.47 31.63 25.12
C PRO A 431 -20.69 31.38 26.00
N GLY A 432 -20.59 30.43 26.94
CA GLY A 432 -21.73 29.93 27.73
C GLY A 432 -22.55 28.81 27.08
N ASP A 433 -22.39 28.51 25.77
CA ASP A 433 -23.06 27.38 25.12
C ASP A 433 -22.56 26.03 25.66
N SER A 434 -23.39 24.99 25.54
CA SER A 434 -22.96 23.61 25.74
C SER A 434 -22.26 23.07 24.50
N ALA A 435 -21.04 22.56 24.67
CA ALA A 435 -20.36 21.72 23.69
C ALA A 435 -20.69 20.25 23.96
N ALA A 436 -21.02 19.51 22.91
CA ALA A 436 -21.26 18.07 22.98
C ALA A 436 -20.53 17.32 21.89
N PHE A 437 -19.95 16.17 22.27
CA PHE A 437 -19.14 15.29 21.44
C PHE A 437 -19.57 13.84 21.67
N THR A 438 -19.60 13.04 20.61
CA THR A 438 -19.75 11.58 20.71
C THR A 438 -18.36 10.95 20.59
N VAL A 439 -17.98 10.06 21.51
CA VAL A 439 -16.90 9.10 21.28
C VAL A 439 -17.54 7.76 20.95
N ARG A 440 -17.41 7.32 19.70
CA ARG A 440 -17.76 5.94 19.32
C ARG A 440 -16.55 5.05 19.55
N LEU A 441 -16.78 3.90 20.17
CA LEU A 441 -15.79 2.83 20.33
C LEU A 441 -16.40 1.51 19.86
N GLN A 442 -15.77 0.88 18.89
CA GLN A 442 -16.07 -0.49 18.49
C GLN A 442 -14.76 -1.22 18.23
N ASN A 443 -14.49 -2.24 19.05
CA ASN A 443 -13.38 -3.15 18.82
C ASN A 443 -13.70 -4.00 17.57
N MET A 444 -13.13 -3.61 16.44
CA MET A 444 -13.20 -4.34 15.16
C MET A 444 -12.14 -5.44 15.08
N GLY A 445 -11.27 -5.54 16.08
CA GLY A 445 -10.36 -6.65 16.27
C GLY A 445 -11.08 -7.93 16.68
N ALA A 446 -10.32 -9.00 16.81
CA ALA A 446 -10.85 -10.32 17.12
C ALA A 446 -10.53 -10.80 18.53
N ASP A 447 -9.76 -10.03 19.30
CA ASP A 447 -9.48 -10.25 20.73
C ASP A 447 -9.98 -9.08 21.57
N ALA A 448 -10.28 -9.33 22.85
CA ALA A 448 -10.81 -8.32 23.76
C ALA A 448 -9.72 -7.36 24.24
N ALA A 449 -10.04 -6.06 24.30
CA ALA A 449 -9.12 -5.06 24.84
C ALA A 449 -9.41 -4.85 26.33
N SER A 450 -8.49 -5.28 27.20
CA SER A 450 -8.63 -5.21 28.66
C SER A 450 -7.89 -4.02 29.24
N ASP A 451 -8.31 -3.53 30.41
CA ASP A 451 -7.83 -2.28 30.99
C ASP A 451 -7.95 -1.12 30.00
N ALA A 452 -9.12 -1.07 29.34
CA ALA A 452 -9.46 -0.04 28.39
C ALA A 452 -9.76 1.27 29.13
N ARG A 453 -9.13 2.38 28.72
CA ARG A 453 -9.28 3.69 29.34
C ARG A 453 -9.34 4.79 28.30
N LEU A 454 -10.32 5.66 28.42
CA LEU A 454 -10.47 6.82 27.55
C LEU A 454 -9.89 8.05 28.23
N ARG A 455 -8.73 8.51 27.80
CA ARG A 455 -8.19 9.81 28.22
C ARG A 455 -8.78 10.91 27.34
N ILE A 456 -9.30 11.95 27.98
CA ILE A 456 -9.94 13.10 27.37
C ILE A 456 -9.10 14.34 27.72
N GLU A 457 -8.38 14.83 26.72
CA GLU A 457 -7.61 16.07 26.80
C GLU A 457 -8.51 17.20 26.27
N ALA A 458 -8.90 18.14 27.13
CA ALA A 458 -9.77 19.27 26.76
C ALA A 458 -9.13 20.60 27.16
N ASP A 459 -9.30 21.63 26.32
CA ASP A 459 -8.89 22.99 26.68
C ASP A 459 -9.66 23.47 27.92
N ALA A 460 -8.97 24.18 28.82
CA ALA A 460 -9.47 24.51 30.17
C ALA A 460 -10.75 25.37 30.18
N GLU A 461 -11.04 26.05 29.06
CA GLU A 461 -12.26 26.82 28.84
C GLU A 461 -13.51 25.99 28.50
N LEU A 462 -13.37 24.67 28.41
CA LEU A 462 -14.48 23.71 28.36
C LEU A 462 -14.80 23.24 29.80
N GLU A 463 -15.51 24.09 30.52
CA GLU A 463 -15.89 23.88 31.91
C GLU A 463 -16.93 22.75 32.06
N HIS A 464 -17.00 22.17 33.26
CA HIS A 464 -17.99 21.15 33.63
C HIS A 464 -18.07 19.93 32.70
N LEU A 465 -16.91 19.47 32.21
CA LEU A 465 -16.76 18.21 31.47
C LEU A 465 -17.43 17.04 32.23
N ARG A 466 -18.33 16.35 31.53
CA ARG A 466 -19.02 15.14 31.98
C ARG A 466 -18.97 14.10 30.88
N VAL A 467 -18.83 12.84 31.27
CA VAL A 467 -18.81 11.71 30.35
C VAL A 467 -19.94 10.77 30.72
N THR A 468 -20.81 10.47 29.77
CA THR A 468 -21.94 9.56 29.95
C THR A 468 -21.87 8.42 28.95
N GLU A 469 -22.30 7.23 29.35
CA GLU A 469 -22.65 6.14 28.43
C GLU A 469 -24.11 5.79 28.63
N ARG A 470 -24.91 5.94 27.57
CA ARG A 470 -26.39 5.88 27.63
C ARG A 470 -26.89 6.88 28.68
N ASP A 471 -27.50 6.40 29.76
CA ASP A 471 -28.03 7.21 30.86
C ASP A 471 -27.11 7.25 32.11
N SER A 472 -25.90 6.67 32.04
CA SER A 472 -24.99 6.54 33.18
C SER A 472 -23.79 7.48 33.07
N GLU A 473 -23.59 8.35 34.08
CA GLU A 473 -22.41 9.20 34.20
C GLU A 473 -21.20 8.35 34.66
N LEU A 474 -20.10 8.42 33.91
CA LEU A 474 -18.85 7.71 34.17
C LEU A 474 -17.89 8.63 34.92
N VAL A 475 -17.07 8.05 35.82
CA VAL A 475 -16.10 8.82 36.59
C VAL A 475 -14.96 9.26 35.69
N LEU A 476 -14.86 10.58 35.46
CA LEU A 476 -13.70 11.25 34.89
C LEU A 476 -12.71 11.54 36.04
N GLY A 477 -11.52 10.96 35.98
CA GLY A 477 -10.44 11.23 36.94
C GLY A 477 -9.77 12.59 36.72
N ASP A 478 -9.00 13.05 37.70
CA ASP A 478 -8.29 14.34 37.65
C ASP A 478 -7.32 14.45 36.44
N ASP A 479 -6.76 13.31 35.99
CA ASP A 479 -5.90 13.20 34.80
C ASP A 479 -6.69 13.08 33.47
N GLY A 480 -8.00 13.37 33.48
CA GLY A 480 -8.88 13.28 32.30
C GLY A 480 -9.22 11.84 31.89
N GLU A 481 -8.99 10.85 32.74
CA GLU A 481 -9.11 9.42 32.42
C GLU A 481 -10.46 8.82 32.85
N VAL A 482 -11.12 8.11 31.92
CA VAL A 482 -12.35 7.33 32.17
C VAL A 482 -12.07 5.84 31.98
N HIS A 483 -12.31 5.04 33.01
CA HIS A 483 -12.13 3.58 32.94
C HIS A 483 -13.30 2.91 32.22
N LEU A 484 -12.98 1.99 31.30
CA LEU A 484 -13.93 1.27 30.44
C LEU A 484 -13.89 -0.26 30.59
N ASP A 485 -13.10 -0.78 31.53
CA ASP A 485 -12.89 -2.22 31.80
C ASP A 485 -12.41 -3.02 30.56
N THR A 486 -13.29 -3.80 29.93
CA THR A 486 -12.98 -4.64 28.77
C THR A 486 -13.86 -4.26 27.58
N LEU A 487 -13.23 -4.01 26.42
CA LEU A 487 -13.89 -3.78 25.14
C LEU A 487 -13.91 -5.07 24.32
N GLU A 488 -15.02 -5.80 24.45
CA GLU A 488 -15.27 -7.05 23.75
C GLU A 488 -15.37 -6.85 22.21
N PRO A 489 -14.87 -7.81 21.40
CA PRO A 489 -14.96 -7.75 19.94
C PRO A 489 -16.38 -7.56 19.41
N ASN A 490 -16.54 -6.62 18.48
CA ASN A 490 -17.81 -6.26 17.83
C ASN A 490 -18.93 -5.80 18.78
N VAL A 491 -18.62 -5.43 20.03
CA VAL A 491 -19.56 -4.77 20.94
C VAL A 491 -19.36 -3.25 20.86
N PRO A 492 -20.25 -2.49 20.18
CA PRO A 492 -20.14 -1.05 20.11
C PRO A 492 -20.53 -0.39 21.44
N ARG A 493 -19.73 0.60 21.84
CA ARG A 493 -19.98 1.55 22.93
C ARG A 493 -20.02 2.95 22.37
N THR A 494 -20.84 3.78 22.99
CA THR A 494 -21.06 5.16 22.56
C THR A 494 -21.09 6.03 23.79
N LEU A 495 -20.00 6.75 24.01
CA LEU A 495 -19.85 7.70 25.08
C LEU A 495 -20.20 9.09 24.56
N ARG A 496 -20.82 9.90 25.41
CA ARG A 496 -21.13 11.30 25.16
C ARG A 496 -20.33 12.14 26.14
N ILE A 497 -19.57 13.10 25.61
CA ILE A 497 -18.87 14.11 26.39
C ILE A 497 -19.68 15.39 26.28
N ASP A 498 -20.18 15.90 27.40
CA ASP A 498 -20.79 17.22 27.51
C ASP A 498 -19.85 18.16 28.25
N ALA A 499 -19.76 19.41 27.81
CA ALA A 499 -19.05 20.50 28.47
C ALA A 499 -19.82 21.82 28.26
N ARG A 500 -19.45 22.87 29.00
CA ARG A 500 -19.94 24.24 28.82
C ARG A 500 -18.77 25.15 28.48
N LEU A 501 -18.91 25.99 27.47
CA LEU A 501 -17.93 27.03 27.19
C LEU A 501 -17.95 28.06 28.32
N ALA A 502 -16.78 28.45 28.82
CA ALA A 502 -16.65 29.57 29.76
C ALA A 502 -17.36 30.84 29.22
N GLU A 503 -17.87 31.69 30.12
CA GLU A 503 -18.79 32.78 29.73
C GLU A 503 -18.10 33.96 29.01
N ALA A 504 -16.77 34.06 29.10
CA ALA A 504 -15.96 35.10 28.47
C ALA A 504 -14.78 34.48 27.69
N LEU A 505 -14.80 34.59 26.36
CA LEU A 505 -13.84 33.94 25.46
C LEU A 505 -13.53 34.81 24.24
N GLU A 506 -12.32 34.67 23.73
CA GLU A 506 -11.85 35.41 22.55
C GLU A 506 -12.50 34.89 21.25
N ASP A 507 -12.84 35.80 20.33
CA ASP A 507 -13.38 35.37 19.03
C ASP A 507 -12.33 34.58 18.22
N GLN A 508 -12.79 33.59 17.47
CA GLN A 508 -11.96 32.61 16.75
C GLN A 508 -11.04 31.75 17.65
N ARG A 509 -11.14 31.83 18.98
CA ARG A 509 -10.50 30.86 19.90
C ARG A 509 -10.94 29.46 19.48
N GLN A 510 -9.97 28.58 19.21
CA GLN A 510 -10.27 27.17 18.99
C GLN A 510 -10.27 26.49 20.35
N LEU A 511 -11.36 25.80 20.67
CA LEU A 511 -11.47 24.97 21.86
C LEU A 511 -11.50 23.51 21.41
N ARG A 512 -10.49 22.77 21.82
CA ARG A 512 -10.21 21.41 21.40
C ARG A 512 -10.60 20.44 22.51
N VAL A 513 -11.24 19.35 22.10
CA VAL A 513 -11.22 18.08 22.82
C VAL A 513 -10.45 17.09 21.95
N ARG A 514 -9.58 16.30 22.56
CA ARG A 514 -8.92 15.13 21.98
C ARG A 514 -9.23 13.94 22.86
N ALA A 515 -9.53 12.81 22.24
CA ALA A 515 -9.82 11.58 22.96
C ALA A 515 -8.82 10.51 22.53
N THR A 516 -8.26 9.77 23.48
CA THR A 516 -7.29 8.71 23.23
C THR A 516 -7.69 7.48 24.03
N LEU A 517 -7.83 6.34 23.35
CA LEU A 517 -8.12 5.05 23.98
C LEU A 517 -6.80 4.32 24.27
N GLU A 518 -6.50 4.13 25.54
CA GLU A 518 -5.43 3.25 26.01
C GLU A 518 -6.00 1.87 26.38
N THR A 519 -5.21 0.81 26.21
CA THR A 519 -5.58 -0.58 26.52
C THR A 519 -4.32 -1.37 26.88
N ALA A 520 -4.44 -2.51 27.55
CA ALA A 520 -3.27 -3.36 27.86
C ALA A 520 -2.62 -4.00 26.62
N GLN A 521 -3.36 -4.13 25.50
CA GLN A 521 -2.93 -4.84 24.28
C GLN A 521 -2.31 -3.92 23.21
N LEU A 522 -2.65 -2.62 23.20
CA LEU A 522 -2.32 -1.69 22.12
C LEU A 522 -1.61 -0.43 22.65
N PRO A 523 -0.76 0.23 21.83
CA PRO A 523 -0.38 1.61 22.10
C PRO A 523 -1.61 2.53 22.13
N PRO A 524 -1.52 3.73 22.75
CA PRO A 524 -2.61 4.70 22.80
C PRO A 524 -3.18 5.02 21.41
N VAL A 525 -4.47 4.71 21.20
CA VAL A 525 -5.19 4.95 19.95
C VAL A 525 -5.79 6.33 19.99
N ASP A 526 -5.26 7.25 19.18
CA ASP A 526 -5.83 8.58 18.99
C ASP A 526 -7.17 8.46 18.26
N LEU A 527 -8.27 8.85 18.92
CA LEU A 527 -9.62 8.87 18.35
C LEU A 527 -9.89 10.19 17.61
N GLY A 528 -8.87 11.04 17.47
CA GLY A 528 -8.92 12.34 16.85
C GLY A 528 -9.12 13.48 17.85
N SER A 529 -8.87 14.70 17.36
CA SER A 529 -9.17 15.94 18.08
C SER A 529 -10.22 16.76 17.35
N VAL A 530 -11.32 17.06 18.01
CA VAL A 530 -12.37 17.95 17.53
C VAL A 530 -12.13 19.34 18.09
N ALA A 531 -12.08 20.34 17.20
CA ALA A 531 -12.17 21.74 17.59
C ALA A 531 -13.58 22.30 17.36
N HIS A 532 -14.06 23.02 18.36
CA HIS A 532 -15.00 24.12 18.20
C HIS A 532 -14.24 25.41 17.90
N VAL A 533 -14.91 26.35 17.25
CA VAL A 533 -14.47 27.74 17.09
C VAL A 533 -15.45 28.58 17.89
N VAL A 534 -14.94 29.41 18.79
CA VAL A 534 -15.79 30.36 19.50
C VAL A 534 -16.20 31.48 18.55
N ALA A 535 -17.50 31.67 18.35
CA ALA A 535 -18.09 32.91 17.83
C ALA A 535 -18.34 33.85 19.01
N SER A 536 -17.36 34.71 19.27
CA SER A 536 -17.46 35.73 20.30
C SER A 536 -17.46 37.11 19.65
N ARG A 537 -17.86 38.13 20.40
CA ARG A 537 -17.65 39.52 19.98
C ARG A 537 -17.77 40.47 21.17
N PRO A 538 -17.04 41.60 21.16
CA PRO A 538 -17.43 42.71 21.98
C PRO A 538 -18.78 43.25 21.50
N ARG A 539 -19.61 43.70 22.44
CA ARG A 539 -20.88 44.37 22.14
C ARG A 539 -20.93 45.64 22.98
N PHE A 540 -20.86 46.77 22.32
CA PHE A 540 -21.07 48.07 22.93
C PHE A 540 -22.38 48.64 22.35
N SER A 541 -23.17 49.31 23.19
CA SER A 541 -24.46 49.90 22.81
C SER A 541 -24.58 51.32 23.35
N ALA A 542 -25.49 52.12 22.78
CA ALA A 542 -25.86 53.43 23.33
C ALA A 542 -26.75 53.31 24.59
N GLU A 543 -27.28 52.11 24.89
CA GLU A 543 -28.08 51.84 26.09
C GLU A 543 -27.19 51.75 27.34
N THR A 544 -25.96 51.26 27.19
CA THR A 544 -25.00 51.05 28.30
C THR A 544 -23.70 51.85 28.20
N SER A 545 -23.41 52.45 27.05
CA SER A 545 -22.30 53.40 26.85
C SER A 545 -22.86 54.78 26.53
N ARG A 546 -22.36 55.83 27.18
CA ARG A 546 -22.90 57.20 27.06
C ARG A 546 -21.87 58.28 27.44
N LEU A 547 -22.05 59.47 26.89
CA LEU A 547 -21.41 60.71 27.35
C LEU A 547 -22.46 61.56 28.08
N ALA A 548 -22.15 62.03 29.29
CA ALA A 548 -23.07 62.81 30.11
C ALA A 548 -22.31 63.91 30.90
N PRO A 549 -22.95 65.05 31.22
CA PRO A 549 -22.34 66.06 32.09
C PRO A 549 -22.18 65.53 33.53
N GLU A 550 -21.06 65.87 34.19
CA GLU A 550 -20.89 65.57 35.62
C GLU A 550 -21.58 66.60 36.53
N SER A 551 -21.97 67.77 35.98
CA SER A 551 -22.71 68.81 36.69
C SER A 551 -23.58 69.63 35.73
N ASN A 552 -24.61 70.30 36.25
CA ASN A 552 -25.49 71.20 35.48
C ASN A 552 -24.88 72.61 35.30
N GLU A 553 -23.55 72.77 35.33
CA GLU A 553 -22.94 74.09 35.07
C GLU A 553 -23.00 74.47 33.59
N VAL A 554 -23.51 75.68 33.31
CA VAL A 554 -23.55 76.25 31.96
C VAL A 554 -22.13 76.53 31.46
N LEU A 555 -21.83 76.14 30.22
CA LEU A 555 -20.53 76.41 29.60
C LEU A 555 -20.32 77.91 29.41
N ARG A 556 -19.20 78.39 29.92
CA ARG A 556 -18.78 79.80 29.85
C ARG A 556 -17.50 79.92 29.02
N PRO A 557 -17.30 81.02 28.27
CA PRO A 557 -16.09 81.25 27.50
C PRO A 557 -14.82 81.08 28.34
N ASN A 558 -13.83 80.38 27.79
CA ASN A 558 -12.55 80.07 28.42
C ASN A 558 -12.60 79.20 29.69
N ARG A 559 -13.74 78.61 30.06
CA ARG A 559 -13.83 77.60 31.12
C ARG A 559 -13.83 76.17 30.57
N THR A 560 -13.44 75.25 31.44
CA THR A 560 -13.39 73.81 31.20
C THR A 560 -14.42 73.12 32.11
N THR A 561 -15.20 72.21 31.54
CA THR A 561 -16.28 71.47 32.21
C THR A 561 -16.04 69.97 32.06
N ALA A 562 -16.29 69.20 33.13
CA ALA A 562 -16.11 67.76 33.16
C ALA A 562 -17.38 67.01 32.71
N PHE A 563 -17.17 66.00 31.86
CA PHE A 563 -18.20 65.11 31.32
C PHE A 563 -17.79 63.66 31.56
N ARG A 564 -18.70 62.82 32.04
CA ARG A 564 -18.45 61.39 32.20
C ARG A 564 -18.71 60.67 30.91
N LEU A 565 -17.71 59.93 30.45
CA LEU A 565 -17.83 58.97 29.36
C LEU A 565 -17.77 57.56 29.94
N THR A 566 -18.90 56.86 29.92
CA THR A 566 -19.00 55.44 30.29
C THR A 566 -19.00 54.60 29.03
N VAL A 567 -18.18 53.54 28.98
CA VAL A 567 -18.29 52.47 27.98
C VAL A 567 -18.46 51.13 28.67
N ARG A 568 -19.45 50.35 28.22
CA ARG A 568 -19.68 48.99 28.71
C ARG A 568 -19.65 48.00 27.57
N ASN A 569 -18.83 46.96 27.76
CA ASN A 569 -18.85 45.79 26.90
C ASN A 569 -19.91 44.82 27.44
N GLU A 570 -21.06 44.73 26.78
CA GLU A 570 -22.06 43.70 26.99
C GLU A 570 -21.65 42.35 26.35
N GLY A 571 -20.62 42.37 25.49
CA GLY A 571 -20.19 41.22 24.71
C GLY A 571 -19.35 40.22 25.51
N THR A 572 -19.15 39.07 24.87
CA THR A 572 -18.46 37.89 25.42
C THR A 572 -16.98 37.83 25.05
N ASP A 573 -16.51 38.69 24.12
CA ASP A 573 -15.09 38.92 23.81
C ASP A 573 -14.68 40.30 24.34
N ARG A 574 -13.38 40.49 24.57
CA ARG A 574 -12.79 41.79 24.87
C ARG A 574 -12.97 42.77 23.69
N GLY A 575 -13.34 44.01 23.96
CA GLY A 575 -13.14 45.10 23.02
C GLY A 575 -11.65 45.43 22.95
N ARG A 576 -11.05 45.34 21.77
CA ARG A 576 -9.65 45.68 21.53
C ARG A 576 -9.52 47.11 21.02
N ASP A 577 -8.60 47.85 21.62
CA ASP A 577 -8.33 49.25 21.27
C ASP A 577 -9.61 50.10 21.26
N VAL A 578 -10.41 49.98 22.32
CA VAL A 578 -11.70 50.67 22.44
C VAL A 578 -11.44 52.18 22.51
N ARG A 579 -11.85 52.88 21.45
CA ARG A 579 -11.73 54.33 21.33
C ARG A 579 -13.12 54.96 21.22
N VAL A 580 -13.31 56.07 21.89
CA VAL A 580 -14.44 56.97 21.67
C VAL A 580 -13.90 58.26 21.10
N ARG A 581 -14.08 58.45 19.79
CA ARG A 581 -13.75 59.71 19.13
C ARG A 581 -14.88 60.70 19.39
N LEU A 582 -14.58 61.76 20.12
CA LEU A 582 -15.50 62.87 20.29
C LEU A 582 -15.65 63.60 18.94
N GLN A 583 -16.86 64.12 18.70
CA GLN A 583 -17.20 64.94 17.56
C GLN A 583 -17.55 66.31 18.13
N LEU A 584 -16.53 67.15 18.28
CA LEU A 584 -16.65 68.48 18.87
C LEU A 584 -16.93 69.51 17.77
N PRO A 585 -17.82 70.49 18.00
CA PRO A 585 -17.93 71.67 17.16
C PRO A 585 -16.73 72.61 17.44
N GLU A 586 -16.46 73.57 16.55
CA GLU A 586 -15.21 74.36 16.54
C GLU A 586 -14.99 75.20 17.82
N GLU A 587 -16.07 75.50 18.54
CA GLU A 587 -16.07 76.23 19.81
C GLU A 587 -15.60 75.37 21.00
N LEU A 588 -15.59 74.04 20.89
CA LEU A 588 -15.22 73.12 21.97
C LEU A 588 -13.93 72.38 21.69
N ARG A 589 -13.06 72.32 22.71
CA ARG A 589 -11.79 71.59 22.65
C ARG A 589 -11.65 70.65 23.83
N LEU A 590 -11.28 69.39 23.55
CA LEU A 590 -10.84 68.46 24.59
C LEU A 590 -9.53 68.98 25.22
N GLU A 591 -9.52 69.20 26.53
CA GLU A 591 -8.37 69.71 27.29
C GLU A 591 -7.62 68.56 28.00
N SER A 592 -8.33 67.70 28.72
CA SER A 592 -7.76 66.51 29.39
C SER A 592 -8.74 65.34 29.42
N VAL A 593 -8.21 64.15 29.74
CA VAL A 593 -8.95 62.90 29.95
C VAL A 593 -8.35 62.22 31.18
N ASP A 594 -9.19 61.89 32.16
CA ASP A 594 -8.80 61.09 33.33
C ASP A 594 -9.49 59.72 33.29
N GLY A 595 -8.87 58.67 33.83
CA GLY A 595 -9.41 57.29 33.82
C GLY A 595 -9.20 56.53 32.51
N ALA A 596 -8.83 57.21 31.43
CA ALA A 596 -8.44 56.62 30.15
C ALA A 596 -7.28 57.42 29.51
N SER A 597 -6.66 56.85 28.47
CA SER A 597 -5.62 57.56 27.71
C SER A 597 -6.24 58.45 26.61
N ARG A 598 -5.48 59.42 26.09
CA ARG A 598 -5.96 60.39 25.09
C ARG A 598 -5.13 60.34 23.81
N ASP A 599 -5.81 60.30 22.68
CA ASP A 599 -5.22 60.46 21.33
C ASP A 599 -6.03 61.49 20.53
N GLY A 600 -5.52 62.72 20.41
CA GLY A 600 -6.21 63.83 19.74
C GLY A 600 -7.55 64.19 20.40
N GLU A 601 -8.65 63.81 19.76
CA GLU A 601 -10.05 63.92 20.24
C GLU A 601 -10.65 62.57 20.68
N SER A 602 -9.85 61.51 20.64
CA SER A 602 -10.25 60.17 21.04
C SER A 602 -9.87 59.88 22.49
N VAL A 603 -10.85 59.42 23.25
CA VAL A 603 -10.65 58.75 24.54
C VAL A 603 -10.34 57.28 24.26
N VAL A 604 -9.18 56.80 24.71
CA VAL A 604 -8.64 55.48 24.41
C VAL A 604 -8.63 54.64 25.69
N PHE A 605 -9.58 53.72 25.79
CA PHE A 605 -9.77 52.81 26.92
C PHE A 605 -8.88 51.55 26.85
N GLY A 606 -8.27 51.26 25.70
CA GLY A 606 -7.40 50.09 25.51
C GLY A 606 -8.20 48.79 25.32
N GLU A 607 -7.74 47.67 25.89
CA GLU A 607 -8.56 46.45 25.97
C GLU A 607 -9.60 46.58 27.10
N VAL A 608 -10.88 46.40 26.78
CA VAL A 608 -12.01 46.33 27.74
C VAL A 608 -12.56 44.91 27.71
N ALA A 609 -12.46 44.16 28.80
CA ALA A 609 -12.83 42.75 28.86
C ALA A 609 -14.33 42.51 28.61
N ALA A 610 -14.71 41.25 28.38
CA ALA A 610 -16.11 40.84 28.34
C ALA A 610 -16.83 41.26 29.64
N HIS A 611 -18.05 41.78 29.52
CA HIS A 611 -18.87 42.28 30.63
C HIS A 611 -18.30 43.45 31.46
N GLU A 612 -17.09 43.94 31.16
CA GLU A 612 -16.45 45.08 31.84
C GLU A 612 -17.14 46.42 31.51
N THR A 613 -17.15 47.33 32.48
CA THR A 613 -17.52 48.74 32.31
C THR A 613 -16.34 49.61 32.68
N ARG A 614 -15.96 50.57 31.83
CA ARG A 614 -14.97 51.61 32.13
C ARG A 614 -15.58 52.99 32.05
N GLU A 615 -15.07 53.90 32.88
CA GLU A 615 -15.45 55.31 32.90
C GLU A 615 -14.22 56.19 32.73
N ALA A 616 -14.37 57.31 32.02
CA ALA A 616 -13.38 58.36 31.91
C ALA A 616 -14.03 59.73 32.17
N ALA A 617 -13.31 60.63 32.84
CA ALA A 617 -13.69 62.03 32.91
C ALA A 617 -13.07 62.76 31.71
N VAL A 618 -13.92 63.44 30.95
CA VAL A 618 -13.62 64.11 29.68
C VAL A 618 -13.80 65.60 29.90
N HIS A 619 -12.71 66.35 29.84
CA HIS A 619 -12.71 67.78 30.16
C HIS A 619 -12.77 68.60 28.89
N LEU A 620 -13.93 69.22 28.61
CA LEU A 620 -14.15 70.04 27.42
C LEU A 620 -14.09 71.52 27.77
N ARG A 621 -13.34 72.29 26.99
CA ARG A 621 -13.12 73.73 27.16
C ARG A 621 -13.80 74.52 26.05
N LEU A 622 -14.53 75.57 26.42
CA LEU A 622 -15.13 76.51 25.47
C LEU A 622 -14.09 77.55 25.03
N MET A 623 -13.77 77.59 23.74
CA MET A 623 -12.65 78.36 23.18
C MET A 623 -12.98 79.84 22.88
N GLY A 624 -14.26 80.21 22.81
CA GLY A 624 -14.71 81.57 22.47
C GLY A 624 -16.06 81.93 23.06
N ALA A 625 -16.56 83.12 22.71
CA ALA A 625 -17.95 83.50 22.96
C ALA A 625 -18.84 82.95 21.83
N VAL A 626 -19.92 82.26 22.22
CA VAL A 626 -20.92 81.67 21.32
C VAL A 626 -22.22 82.47 21.47
N GLY A 627 -23.11 82.43 20.48
CA GLY A 627 -24.34 83.21 20.50
C GLY A 627 -25.26 82.81 21.66
N PHE A 628 -25.96 83.80 22.22
CA PHE A 628 -26.94 83.56 23.27
C PHE A 628 -28.02 82.60 22.78
N GLY A 629 -28.11 81.43 23.43
CA GLY A 629 -29.07 80.37 23.09
C GLY A 629 -28.55 79.32 22.09
N ASP A 630 -27.31 79.43 21.61
CA ASP A 630 -26.72 78.42 20.73
C ASP A 630 -26.50 77.09 21.47
N VAL A 631 -26.91 76.01 20.83
CA VAL A 631 -26.79 74.63 21.32
C VAL A 631 -25.63 73.94 20.62
N LEU A 632 -24.54 73.73 21.36
CA LEU A 632 -23.41 72.95 20.91
C LEU A 632 -23.75 71.46 21.05
N GLU A 633 -23.70 70.72 19.95
CA GLU A 633 -23.98 69.28 19.94
C GLU A 633 -22.66 68.50 19.92
N VAL A 634 -22.34 67.83 21.02
CA VAL A 634 -21.18 66.93 21.14
C VAL A 634 -21.63 65.53 20.78
N GLY A 635 -21.29 65.10 19.57
CA GLY A 635 -21.35 63.70 19.18
C GLY A 635 -20.19 62.92 19.79
N ALA A 636 -20.33 61.60 19.88
CA ALA A 636 -19.26 60.71 20.27
C ALA A 636 -19.41 59.38 19.52
N ARG A 637 -18.36 58.95 18.82
CA ARG A 637 -18.34 57.70 18.06
C ARG A 637 -17.43 56.68 18.73
N VAL A 638 -18.01 55.61 19.24
CA VAL A 638 -17.27 54.45 19.75
C VAL A 638 -16.79 53.61 18.57
N GLY A 639 -15.60 53.02 18.69
CA GLY A 639 -15.03 52.05 17.78
C GLY A 639 -13.83 51.35 18.40
N GLY A 640 -13.11 50.56 17.62
CA GLY A 640 -11.92 49.82 18.04
C GLY A 640 -11.53 48.80 16.98
N THR A 641 -10.55 47.93 17.27
CA THR A 641 -10.03 46.96 16.30
C THR A 641 -11.05 45.86 15.97
N ASN A 642 -11.83 45.40 16.95
CA ASN A 642 -12.91 44.41 16.78
C ASN A 642 -14.31 44.96 17.18
N VAL A 643 -14.45 46.28 17.37
CA VAL A 643 -15.70 46.93 17.81
C VAL A 643 -16.40 47.59 16.62
N VAL A 644 -17.65 47.18 16.35
CA VAL A 644 -18.51 47.78 15.31
C VAL A 644 -18.72 49.27 15.60
N PRO A 645 -18.28 50.21 14.73
CA PRO A 645 -18.28 51.63 15.11
C PRO A 645 -19.66 52.29 15.07
N PHE A 646 -20.18 52.70 16.24
CA PHE A 646 -21.50 53.31 16.41
C PHE A 646 -21.41 54.69 17.09
N ALA A 647 -22.44 55.51 16.95
CA ALA A 647 -22.57 56.78 17.67
C ALA A 647 -23.28 56.59 19.00
N LEU A 648 -22.80 57.25 20.06
CA LEU A 648 -23.56 57.50 21.27
C LEU A 648 -24.67 58.52 20.98
N GLU A 649 -25.65 58.63 21.88
CA GLU A 649 -26.64 59.72 21.80
C GLU A 649 -25.91 61.09 21.88
N PRO A 650 -26.19 62.02 20.96
CA PRO A 650 -25.48 63.30 20.91
C PRO A 650 -25.88 64.20 22.09
N MET A 651 -24.88 64.67 22.83
CA MET A 651 -25.07 65.48 24.02
C MET A 651 -25.23 66.96 23.65
N ARG A 652 -26.33 67.58 24.05
CA ARG A 652 -26.65 68.99 23.77
C ARG A 652 -26.29 69.91 24.93
N LEU A 653 -25.55 70.97 24.60
CA LEU A 653 -24.93 71.87 25.57
C LEU A 653 -25.31 73.33 25.26
N ALA A 654 -25.86 74.04 26.24
CA ALA A 654 -26.26 75.44 26.10
C ALA A 654 -25.13 76.42 26.45
N THR A 655 -25.09 77.57 25.77
CA THR A 655 -24.08 78.63 25.91
C THR A 655 -24.71 80.00 26.23
N HIS A 656 -23.92 80.95 26.76
CA HIS A 656 -24.42 82.23 27.31
C HIS A 656 -23.35 83.34 27.35
N ALA A 657 -23.69 84.57 26.91
CA ALA A 657 -22.87 85.80 26.99
C ALA A 657 -23.74 87.08 26.80
N GLU A 658 -23.36 88.24 27.39
CA GLU A 658 -24.18 89.47 27.46
C GLU A 658 -23.37 90.80 27.38
N PRO A 659 -23.84 91.86 26.67
CA PRO A 659 -23.17 93.18 26.57
C PRO A 659 -23.69 94.25 27.57
N THR A 660 -22.85 95.20 27.97
CA THR A 660 -23.24 96.34 28.86
C THR A 660 -22.42 97.61 28.61
N PHE A 661 -23.01 98.81 28.80
CA PHE A 661 -22.32 100.12 28.66
C PHE A 661 -22.44 101.04 29.88
N GLY A 662 -22.89 100.54 31.03
CA GLY A 662 -23.24 101.38 32.19
C GLY A 662 -22.07 102.07 32.89
N GLU A 663 -20.83 101.59 32.68
CA GLU A 663 -19.63 102.09 33.34
C GLU A 663 -18.74 102.89 32.37
N GLY A 664 -18.62 104.20 32.60
CA GLY A 664 -17.64 105.07 31.91
C GLY A 664 -18.19 106.01 30.82
N ALA A 665 -19.50 106.05 30.60
CA ALA A 665 -20.11 106.96 29.62
C ALA A 665 -19.94 108.45 30.03
N THR A 666 -19.33 109.28 29.18
CA THR A 666 -19.02 110.70 29.48
C THR A 666 -19.25 111.63 28.29
N LEU A 667 -19.62 112.90 28.56
CA LEU A 667 -19.83 113.94 27.55
C LEU A 667 -19.14 115.24 28.01
N SER A 668 -18.28 115.81 27.18
CA SER A 668 -17.38 116.93 27.53
C SER A 668 -17.28 117.99 26.43
N SER A 669 -16.85 119.20 26.79
CA SER A 669 -16.65 120.37 25.91
C SER A 669 -15.21 120.90 25.94
N LEU A 670 -14.80 121.55 24.85
CA LEU A 670 -13.49 122.17 24.68
C LEU A 670 -13.63 123.47 23.84
N PRO A 671 -13.42 124.67 24.41
CA PRO A 671 -13.10 124.94 25.81
C PRO A 671 -14.21 124.50 26.78
N SER A 672 -13.84 124.22 28.02
CA SER A 672 -14.73 123.81 29.11
C SER A 672 -15.37 124.99 29.86
N ASP A 673 -14.65 126.11 29.97
CA ASP A 673 -14.95 127.17 30.93
C ASP A 673 -15.71 128.36 30.31
N ALA A 674 -15.19 128.89 29.20
CA ALA A 674 -15.76 129.99 28.43
C ALA A 674 -15.16 130.06 27.01
N VAL A 675 -15.89 130.71 26.10
CA VAL A 675 -15.62 130.83 24.66
C VAL A 675 -16.06 132.23 24.18
N ASP A 676 -15.41 132.82 23.18
CA ASP A 676 -15.84 134.11 22.65
C ASP A 676 -16.83 133.93 21.48
N ALA A 677 -17.73 134.91 21.27
CA ALA A 677 -18.74 134.85 20.23
C ALA A 677 -18.10 134.83 18.84
N GLY A 678 -18.36 133.76 18.08
CA GLY A 678 -17.74 133.48 16.79
C GLY A 678 -16.64 132.40 16.83
N GLU A 679 -16.21 131.94 18.00
CA GLU A 679 -15.24 130.85 18.14
C GLU A 679 -15.88 129.45 18.07
N GLU A 680 -15.04 128.42 17.97
CA GLU A 680 -15.45 127.00 17.95
C GLU A 680 -15.42 126.35 19.34
N ILE A 681 -16.38 125.46 19.59
CA ILE A 681 -16.45 124.52 20.71
C ILE A 681 -16.41 123.10 20.15
N ALA A 682 -15.50 122.26 20.61
CA ALA A 682 -15.54 120.82 20.37
C ALA A 682 -16.31 120.11 21.48
N TYR A 683 -17.29 119.27 21.13
CA TYR A 683 -17.93 118.32 22.05
C TYR A 683 -17.40 116.91 21.81
N ALA A 684 -17.28 116.11 22.87
CA ALA A 684 -16.85 114.70 22.81
C ALA A 684 -17.67 113.80 23.75
N LEU A 685 -18.30 112.77 23.19
CA LEU A 685 -19.07 111.71 23.85
C LEU A 685 -18.28 110.40 23.82
N ALA A 686 -17.92 109.82 24.96
CA ALA A 686 -17.25 108.52 25.06
C ALA A 686 -18.14 107.47 25.72
N VAL A 687 -18.15 106.24 25.20
CA VAL A 687 -18.85 105.06 25.76
C VAL A 687 -18.05 103.77 25.50
N ARG A 688 -18.20 102.75 26.35
CA ARG A 688 -17.43 101.49 26.24
C ARG A 688 -18.28 100.26 26.59
N ASN A 689 -18.15 99.16 25.83
CA ASN A 689 -18.77 97.88 26.17
C ASN A 689 -17.94 97.16 27.25
N SER A 690 -18.54 96.87 28.41
CA SER A 690 -17.93 96.17 29.56
C SER A 690 -18.42 94.73 29.76
N GLY A 691 -19.32 94.23 28.91
CA GLY A 691 -19.85 92.85 28.98
C GLY A 691 -18.96 91.79 28.33
N ASP A 692 -19.39 90.53 28.38
CA ASP A 692 -18.76 89.41 27.67
C ASP A 692 -19.42 89.08 26.30
N GLY A 693 -20.54 89.75 25.98
CA GLY A 693 -21.20 89.72 24.68
C GLY A 693 -20.89 90.93 23.76
N VAL A 694 -21.22 90.77 22.48
CA VAL A 694 -21.21 91.84 21.46
C VAL A 694 -22.53 92.61 21.51
N ALA A 695 -22.47 93.94 21.46
CA ALA A 695 -23.64 94.79 21.30
C ALA A 695 -23.89 95.08 19.81
N LYS A 696 -25.02 94.64 19.25
CA LYS A 696 -25.26 94.61 17.79
C LYS A 696 -25.68 95.95 17.21
N ARG A 697 -26.29 96.83 18.01
CA ARG A 697 -26.79 98.15 17.59
C ARG A 697 -26.63 99.20 18.69
N LEU A 698 -25.48 99.89 18.72
CA LEU A 698 -25.26 101.03 19.62
C LEU A 698 -25.72 102.34 18.95
N SER A 699 -26.69 103.06 19.51
CA SER A 699 -27.12 104.38 19.00
C SER A 699 -26.73 105.52 19.94
N LEU A 700 -26.21 106.60 19.35
CA LEU A 700 -25.70 107.80 20.03
C LEU A 700 -26.36 109.06 19.45
N ARG A 701 -27.18 109.76 20.24
CA ARG A 701 -27.80 111.05 19.84
C ARG A 701 -27.35 112.16 20.79
N LEU A 702 -27.15 113.38 20.29
CA LEU A 702 -26.84 114.58 21.06
C LEU A 702 -27.92 115.64 20.80
N ASP A 703 -28.42 116.30 21.85
CA ASP A 703 -29.31 117.46 21.69
C ASP A 703 -28.53 118.66 21.14
N PRO A 704 -29.04 119.41 20.13
CA PRO A 704 -28.38 120.61 19.60
C PRO A 704 -27.98 121.61 20.68
N PRO A 705 -26.67 121.90 20.86
CA PRO A 705 -26.20 122.84 21.87
C PRO A 705 -26.83 124.23 21.70
N SER A 706 -27.36 124.78 22.80
CA SER A 706 -28.02 126.10 22.77
C SER A 706 -27.05 127.21 22.37
N ASN A 707 -27.53 128.22 21.64
CA ASN A 707 -26.76 129.40 21.23
C ASN A 707 -25.52 129.16 20.32
N ALA A 708 -25.33 127.96 19.78
CA ALA A 708 -24.30 127.65 18.80
C ALA A 708 -24.87 126.93 17.56
N VAL A 709 -24.18 127.04 16.42
CA VAL A 709 -24.50 126.33 15.18
C VAL A 709 -23.43 125.29 14.87
N TYR A 710 -23.80 124.14 14.30
CA TYR A 710 -22.84 123.09 13.98
C TYR A 710 -21.83 123.55 12.91
N ALA A 711 -20.55 123.23 13.11
CA ALA A 711 -19.49 123.46 12.14
C ALA A 711 -19.50 122.32 11.11
N PRO A 712 -19.83 122.56 9.82
CA PRO A 712 -20.00 121.47 8.84
C PRO A 712 -18.75 120.62 8.65
N GLY A 713 -18.94 119.30 8.51
CA GLY A 713 -17.87 118.32 8.33
C GLY A 713 -16.99 118.06 9.56
N SER A 714 -17.37 118.54 10.75
CA SER A 714 -16.56 118.43 11.97
C SER A 714 -16.83 117.18 12.82
N THR A 715 -17.81 116.35 12.44
CA THR A 715 -18.15 115.12 13.18
C THR A 715 -17.12 114.02 12.95
N THR A 716 -16.62 113.39 14.02
CA THR A 716 -15.73 112.23 13.97
C THR A 716 -16.18 111.13 14.94
N VAL A 717 -15.85 109.87 14.67
CA VAL A 717 -16.01 108.74 15.59
C VAL A 717 -14.72 107.94 15.63
N ASN A 718 -14.11 107.80 16.81
CA ASN A 718 -12.75 107.28 16.96
C ASN A 718 -11.77 107.93 15.96
N ASP A 719 -11.89 109.26 15.83
CA ASP A 719 -11.13 110.13 14.92
C ASP A 719 -11.31 109.87 13.40
N VAL A 720 -12.23 108.97 13.02
CA VAL A 720 -12.71 108.82 11.62
C VAL A 720 -13.76 109.90 11.33
N PRO A 721 -13.57 110.79 10.34
CA PRO A 721 -14.56 111.81 10.00
C PRO A 721 -15.80 111.20 9.35
N LEU A 722 -16.98 111.66 9.77
CA LEU A 722 -18.27 111.28 9.19
C LEU A 722 -18.79 112.39 8.27
N LEU A 723 -19.50 112.00 7.21
CA LEU A 723 -20.21 112.93 6.35
C LEU A 723 -21.45 113.49 7.07
N ASP A 724 -21.69 114.79 6.91
CA ASP A 724 -22.89 115.45 7.39
C ASP A 724 -24.14 114.89 6.70
N PHE A 725 -25.19 114.65 7.47
CA PHE A 725 -26.51 114.32 6.92
C PHE A 725 -27.35 115.60 6.83
N ALA A 726 -27.83 115.93 5.63
CA ALA A 726 -28.59 117.17 5.35
C ALA A 726 -27.93 118.48 5.84
N GLY A 727 -26.60 118.50 5.97
CA GLY A 727 -25.83 119.66 6.46
C GLY A 727 -25.71 119.77 7.98
N THR A 728 -26.03 118.71 8.73
CA THR A 728 -25.80 118.64 10.19
C THR A 728 -25.09 117.34 10.60
N SER A 729 -24.57 117.30 11.83
CA SER A 729 -23.94 116.12 12.41
C SER A 729 -24.92 114.94 12.49
N PRO A 730 -24.50 113.70 12.15
CA PRO A 730 -25.24 112.49 12.47
C PRO A 730 -25.62 112.34 13.95
N LEU A 731 -24.84 112.91 14.88
CA LEU A 731 -25.17 112.92 16.32
C LEU A 731 -26.37 113.83 16.62
N LEU A 732 -26.51 114.94 15.91
CA LEU A 732 -27.58 115.93 16.07
C LEU A 732 -28.86 115.56 15.31
N ALA A 733 -28.84 114.47 14.53
CA ALA A 733 -30.02 113.95 13.85
C ALA A 733 -30.99 113.29 14.86
N MET A 734 -32.30 113.38 14.61
CA MET A 734 -33.32 112.81 15.50
C MET A 734 -33.20 111.28 15.69
N SER A 735 -32.64 110.58 14.70
CA SER A 735 -32.31 109.15 14.75
C SER A 735 -31.09 108.82 15.64
N GLY A 736 -30.23 109.81 15.89
CA GLY A 736 -28.85 109.61 16.32
C GLY A 736 -27.96 108.97 15.24
N LEU A 737 -26.70 108.82 15.61
CA LEU A 737 -25.69 107.99 14.97
C LEU A 737 -25.87 106.54 15.47
N THR A 738 -26.33 105.62 14.62
CA THR A 738 -26.29 104.19 14.92
C THR A 738 -25.00 103.57 14.41
N LEU A 739 -24.31 102.84 15.28
CA LEU A 739 -23.18 101.96 15.00
C LEU A 739 -23.66 100.49 15.05
N GLY A 740 -22.98 99.62 14.30
CA GLY A 740 -23.21 98.18 14.32
C GLY A 740 -22.52 97.49 15.50
N ASP A 741 -22.00 96.28 15.26
CA ASP A 741 -21.39 95.42 16.28
C ASP A 741 -20.23 96.10 17.06
N VAL A 742 -20.49 96.45 18.32
CA VAL A 742 -19.50 96.92 19.29
C VAL A 742 -19.14 95.77 20.23
N GLY A 743 -18.00 95.12 19.93
CA GLY A 743 -17.50 93.97 20.68
C GLY A 743 -17.15 94.28 22.14
N ALA A 744 -17.05 93.23 22.95
CA ALA A 744 -16.63 93.31 24.34
C ALA A 744 -15.31 94.08 24.49
N GLY A 745 -15.26 95.03 25.44
CA GLY A 745 -14.09 95.86 25.73
C GLY A 745 -13.86 97.07 24.82
N VAL A 746 -14.59 97.20 23.70
CA VAL A 746 -14.43 98.28 22.70
C VAL A 746 -14.96 99.61 23.21
N GLU A 747 -14.20 100.69 22.97
CA GLU A 747 -14.55 102.07 23.27
C GLU A 747 -14.89 102.86 21.99
N VAL A 748 -15.87 103.76 22.10
CA VAL A 748 -16.38 104.61 21.03
C VAL A 748 -16.41 106.06 21.54
N ILE A 749 -15.65 106.93 20.88
CA ILE A 749 -15.57 108.36 21.16
C ILE A 749 -16.07 109.15 19.94
N ALA A 750 -17.27 109.70 20.03
CA ALA A 750 -17.89 110.52 18.99
C ALA A 750 -17.72 112.01 19.32
N ARG A 751 -17.14 112.78 18.39
CA ARG A 751 -16.84 114.21 18.56
C ARG A 751 -17.53 115.04 17.47
N LEU A 752 -17.83 116.31 17.77
CA LEU A 752 -18.26 117.31 16.78
C LEU A 752 -17.79 118.71 17.18
N ARG A 753 -17.90 119.70 16.28
CA ARG A 753 -17.67 121.11 16.62
C ARG A 753 -18.89 122.01 16.35
N MET A 754 -18.98 123.08 17.13
CA MET A 754 -20.04 124.08 17.09
C MET A 754 -19.42 125.48 17.06
N ILE A 755 -19.86 126.37 16.18
CA ILE A 755 -19.48 127.79 16.16
C ILE A 755 -20.48 128.57 17.00
N VAL A 756 -19.98 129.41 17.91
CA VAL A 756 -20.80 130.25 18.79
C VAL A 756 -21.43 131.40 18.00
N ASN A 757 -22.74 131.61 18.14
CA ASN A 757 -23.45 132.62 17.36
C ASN A 757 -22.94 134.05 17.66
N THR A 758 -23.00 134.93 16.66
CA THR A 758 -22.58 136.34 16.76
C THR A 758 -23.61 137.27 16.12
N PRO A 759 -23.97 138.42 16.75
CA PRO A 759 -23.61 138.82 18.11
C PRO A 759 -24.42 138.06 19.17
N LEU A 760 -23.76 137.60 20.23
CA LEU A 760 -24.40 137.12 21.46
C LEU A 760 -24.10 138.08 22.63
N PRO A 761 -25.03 138.23 23.58
CA PRO A 761 -24.74 138.89 24.86
C PRO A 761 -23.64 138.13 25.62
N ALA A 762 -22.73 138.87 26.25
CA ALA A 762 -21.81 138.31 27.23
C ALA A 762 -22.61 137.64 28.37
N ASP A 763 -22.03 136.59 28.96
CA ASP A 763 -22.61 135.76 30.02
C ASP A 763 -23.84 134.91 29.60
N SER A 764 -24.07 134.74 28.29
CA SER A 764 -24.92 133.67 27.76
C SER A 764 -24.30 132.28 28.03
N TYR A 765 -25.15 131.25 28.23
CA TYR A 765 -24.73 129.86 28.41
C TYR A 765 -25.09 128.96 27.21
N ILE A 766 -24.35 127.86 27.06
CA ILE A 766 -24.46 126.83 26.02
C ILE A 766 -24.56 125.47 26.73
N GLU A 767 -25.66 124.73 26.52
CA GLU A 767 -25.97 123.46 27.19
C GLU A 767 -26.32 122.35 26.19
N THR A 768 -25.98 121.10 26.53
CA THR A 768 -26.34 119.90 25.75
C THR A 768 -26.30 118.62 26.60
N ARG A 769 -26.87 117.53 26.06
CA ARG A 769 -26.86 116.17 26.61
C ARG A 769 -26.89 115.15 25.48
N ALA A 770 -26.34 113.97 25.74
CA ALA A 770 -26.37 112.81 24.86
C ALA A 770 -27.29 111.71 25.40
N TYR A 771 -27.64 110.82 24.49
CA TYR A 771 -28.51 109.67 24.67
C TYR A 771 -27.85 108.44 24.05
N VAL A 772 -27.85 107.33 24.79
CA VAL A 772 -27.16 106.08 24.44
C VAL A 772 -28.14 104.92 24.60
N THR A 773 -28.31 104.11 23.56
CA THR A 773 -29.07 102.85 23.60
C THR A 773 -28.28 101.72 22.94
N TRP A 774 -28.44 100.50 23.43
CA TRP A 774 -27.92 99.29 22.78
C TRP A 774 -28.94 98.16 22.84
N ASP A 775 -29.11 97.39 21.77
CA ASP A 775 -29.85 96.12 21.71
C ASP A 775 -31.19 96.11 22.48
N GLU A 776 -32.01 97.13 22.21
CA GLU A 776 -33.35 97.36 22.79
C GLU A 776 -33.41 97.62 24.31
N MET A 777 -32.24 97.82 24.95
CA MET A 777 -32.14 98.32 26.33
C MET A 777 -32.65 99.77 26.48
N PRO A 778 -33.10 100.17 27.69
CA PRO A 778 -33.56 101.54 27.97
C PRO A 778 -32.53 102.64 27.66
N GLU A 779 -33.04 103.84 27.33
CA GLU A 779 -32.23 105.00 26.95
C GLU A 779 -31.44 105.58 28.14
N MET A 780 -30.11 105.52 28.06
CA MET A 780 -29.17 106.11 29.03
C MET A 780 -28.85 107.56 28.65
N ILE A 781 -28.91 108.48 29.62
CA ILE A 781 -28.68 109.92 29.40
C ILE A 781 -27.34 110.35 29.98
N VAL A 782 -26.50 110.98 29.17
CA VAL A 782 -25.19 111.55 29.55
C VAL A 782 -25.27 113.08 29.38
N ARG A 783 -24.77 113.89 30.31
CA ARG A 783 -24.91 115.36 30.26
C ARG A 783 -23.56 116.07 30.14
N ALA A 784 -23.53 117.20 29.43
CA ALA A 784 -22.40 118.12 29.43
C ALA A 784 -22.53 119.17 30.54
N GLU A 785 -21.44 119.87 30.85
CA GLU A 785 -21.47 121.06 31.70
C GLU A 785 -21.77 122.34 30.86
N PRO A 786 -22.42 123.39 31.44
CA PRO A 786 -22.77 124.61 30.71
C PRO A 786 -21.57 125.55 30.43
N LEU A 787 -21.43 126.04 29.20
CA LEU A 787 -20.30 126.88 28.73
C LEU A 787 -20.69 128.35 28.46
N ARG A 788 -19.81 129.34 28.74
CA ARG A 788 -20.13 130.79 28.82
C ARG A 788 -19.52 131.69 27.70
N VAL A 789 -20.18 132.80 27.29
CA VAL A 789 -19.87 133.61 26.06
C VAL A 789 -19.38 135.08 26.29
N ARG A 790 -18.62 135.71 25.34
CA ARG A 790 -18.09 137.14 25.34
C ARG A 790 -18.09 137.83 23.91
N SER A 791 -18.00 139.17 23.71
CA SER A 791 -17.99 139.84 22.33
C SER A 791 -17.58 141.36 22.21
N ALA A 792 -17.25 141.90 20.99
CA ALA A 792 -16.88 143.33 20.65
C ALA A 792 -16.97 143.75 19.11
N PRO A 793 -16.87 145.06 18.65
CA PRO A 793 -17.32 145.56 17.30
C PRO A 793 -16.35 146.39 16.35
N ALA A 794 -16.60 146.48 15.00
CA ALA A 794 -15.91 147.34 13.97
C ALA A 794 -16.66 147.55 12.58
N LEU A 795 -16.15 148.36 11.59
CA LEU A 795 -16.77 148.75 10.27
C LEU A 795 -15.79 149.05 9.05
N PRO A 796 -16.23 149.18 7.75
CA PRO A 796 -15.40 149.05 6.50
C PRO A 796 -15.27 150.28 5.51
N ILE A 797 -14.58 150.10 4.33
CA ILE A 797 -14.26 151.10 3.25
C ILE A 797 -14.40 150.50 1.80
N VAL A 798 -14.54 151.33 0.74
CA VAL A 798 -14.69 150.96 -0.71
C VAL A 798 -13.81 151.84 -1.65
N ASP A 799 -13.38 151.34 -2.82
CA ASP A 799 -12.54 152.03 -3.85
C ASP A 799 -13.09 151.86 -5.31
N PRO A 800 -12.92 152.82 -6.26
CA PRO A 800 -13.86 152.99 -7.38
C PRO A 800 -13.32 152.64 -8.80
N LEU A 801 -12.85 151.40 -9.04
CA LEU A 801 -12.52 150.91 -10.41
C LEU A 801 -13.34 149.69 -10.88
N LEU A 802 -14.44 149.37 -10.20
CA LEU A 802 -15.39 148.33 -10.57
C LEU A 802 -16.72 148.96 -11.06
N PRO A 803 -17.42 148.35 -12.05
CA PRO A 803 -18.75 148.79 -12.47
C PRO A 803 -19.87 148.38 -11.47
N PHE A 804 -19.52 147.78 -10.33
CA PHE A 804 -20.39 147.45 -9.21
C PHE A 804 -19.56 147.32 -7.93
N SER A 805 -20.09 147.73 -6.79
CA SER A 805 -19.42 147.56 -5.49
C SER A 805 -19.49 146.11 -5.01
N VAL A 806 -18.38 145.58 -4.49
CA VAL A 806 -18.34 144.30 -3.78
C VAL A 806 -18.28 144.59 -2.28
N ILE A 807 -19.27 144.13 -1.54
CA ILE A 807 -19.43 144.43 -0.10
C ILE A 807 -18.93 143.27 0.78
N ASP A 808 -18.96 142.04 0.27
CA ASP A 808 -18.76 140.79 1.05
C ASP A 808 -17.56 139.95 0.58
N ALA A 809 -16.43 140.57 0.17
CA ALA A 809 -15.23 139.82 -0.20
C ALA A 809 -13.90 140.51 0.17
N ALA A 810 -13.16 139.89 1.08
CA ALA A 810 -11.70 140.04 1.18
C ALA A 810 -11.01 138.92 0.39
N ALA A 811 -9.83 139.20 -0.18
CA ALA A 811 -9.19 138.28 -1.12
C ALA A 811 -8.47 137.08 -0.45
N ALA A 812 -8.54 135.92 -1.10
CA ALA A 812 -7.77 134.73 -0.73
C ALA A 812 -6.32 134.78 -1.25
N PRO A 813 -5.41 134.01 -0.63
CA PRO A 813 -4.24 133.47 -1.31
C PRO A 813 -4.26 131.93 -1.32
N GLY A 814 -4.68 131.33 -2.44
CA GLY A 814 -4.64 129.88 -2.64
C GLY A 814 -3.42 129.41 -3.46
N TYR A 815 -2.74 128.38 -2.98
CA TYR A 815 -1.70 127.61 -3.69
C TYR A 815 -1.70 126.16 -3.16
N ARG A 816 -1.58 125.09 -3.96
CA ARG A 816 -1.53 124.96 -5.43
C ARG A 816 -2.02 123.55 -5.83
N ASN A 817 -2.72 123.40 -6.96
CA ASN A 817 -3.21 122.10 -7.43
C ASN A 817 -2.11 121.18 -7.99
N GLY A 818 -2.24 119.87 -7.76
CA GLY A 818 -1.65 118.79 -8.55
C GLY A 818 -2.74 117.79 -8.95
N ARG A 819 -2.89 117.48 -10.25
CA ARG A 819 -4.03 116.73 -10.82
C ARG A 819 -3.60 115.43 -11.54
N ARG A 820 -4.54 114.47 -11.62
CA ARG A 820 -4.59 113.19 -12.39
C ARG A 820 -4.20 111.92 -11.59
N ALA A 821 -4.79 110.74 -11.84
CA ALA A 821 -6.06 110.39 -12.53
C ALA A 821 -6.49 108.94 -12.17
N LEU A 822 -7.74 108.57 -12.49
CA LEU A 822 -8.38 107.25 -12.32
C LEU A 822 -8.19 106.37 -13.60
N PRO A 823 -8.83 105.17 -13.72
CA PRO A 823 -8.68 103.88 -13.00
C PRO A 823 -8.24 102.77 -14.04
N PRO A 824 -8.52 101.44 -13.96
CA PRO A 824 -8.96 100.51 -12.89
C PRO A 824 -7.87 99.40 -12.66
N GLY A 825 -8.08 98.08 -12.44
CA GLY A 825 -9.29 97.23 -12.31
C GLY A 825 -9.03 95.70 -12.14
N GLU A 826 -9.90 95.06 -11.35
CA GLU A 826 -10.50 93.70 -11.36
C GLU A 826 -9.84 92.37 -11.87
N GLU A 827 -10.10 91.31 -11.06
CA GLU A 827 -10.53 89.92 -11.37
C GLU A 827 -9.63 88.64 -11.32
N LEU A 828 -10.16 87.64 -10.57
CA LEU A 828 -10.21 86.15 -10.73
C LEU A 828 -8.93 85.28 -10.87
N MET A 829 -8.80 84.00 -10.45
CA MET A 829 -9.44 83.01 -9.56
C MET A 829 -8.93 81.59 -9.99
N GLU A 830 -9.02 80.57 -9.10
CA GLU A 830 -9.09 79.11 -9.38
C GLU A 830 -7.83 78.19 -9.52
N LEU A 831 -8.07 76.85 -9.47
CA LEU A 831 -7.17 75.78 -8.96
C LEU A 831 -6.94 74.55 -9.94
N PRO A 832 -6.87 73.24 -9.56
CA PRO A 832 -5.70 72.37 -9.87
C PRO A 832 -5.98 71.23 -10.92
N PRO A 833 -6.00 69.86 -10.73
CA PRO A 833 -5.72 68.92 -9.62
C PRO A 833 -4.81 67.66 -9.91
N ALA A 834 -4.49 66.89 -8.85
CA ALA A 834 -4.37 65.42 -8.76
C ALA A 834 -3.13 64.58 -9.22
N VAL A 835 -2.95 63.44 -8.50
CA VAL A 835 -1.90 62.38 -8.51
C VAL A 835 -2.31 61.18 -9.39
N PRO A 836 -1.40 60.28 -9.87
CA PRO A 836 -0.93 59.09 -9.09
C PRO A 836 0.54 58.62 -9.44
N VAL A 837 1.37 57.76 -8.80
CA VAL A 837 1.45 56.83 -7.62
C VAL A 837 2.64 55.84 -7.90
N ARG A 838 3.31 55.28 -6.85
CA ARG A 838 4.18 54.05 -6.80
C ARG A 838 5.68 54.07 -7.25
N ASN A 839 6.54 54.06 -6.21
CA ASN A 839 7.47 52.98 -5.77
C ASN A 839 8.69 52.47 -6.59
N ALA A 840 9.67 52.04 -5.79
CA ALA A 840 10.68 50.98 -5.96
C ALA A 840 12.15 51.40 -6.29
N LEU A 841 13.00 51.09 -5.31
CA LEU A 841 14.44 51.34 -5.15
C LEU A 841 15.35 50.43 -6.04
N PRO A 842 16.68 50.70 -6.11
CA PRO A 842 17.61 50.01 -7.00
C PRO A 842 18.36 48.80 -6.37
N ASP A 843 19.16 48.13 -7.21
CA ASP A 843 20.42 47.39 -6.96
C ASP A 843 20.63 46.55 -5.69
N VAL A 844 21.17 45.34 -5.89
CA VAL A 844 22.52 44.98 -5.41
C VAL A 844 23.06 43.75 -6.15
N THR A 845 24.37 43.75 -6.43
CA THR A 845 25.11 42.62 -7.04
C THR A 845 25.84 41.77 -6.01
N LEU A 846 25.85 40.45 -6.25
CA LEU A 846 26.94 39.49 -5.98
C LEU A 846 27.54 39.40 -4.57
N SER A 847 27.53 38.18 -4.02
CA SER A 847 28.73 37.61 -3.40
C SER A 847 28.81 36.10 -3.65
N LEU A 848 30.03 35.61 -3.87
CA LEU A 848 30.36 34.19 -4.10
C LEU A 848 31.23 33.70 -2.93
N SER A 849 30.96 32.49 -2.43
CA SER A 849 32.00 31.69 -1.78
C SER A 849 31.73 30.19 -1.85
N LYS A 850 32.80 29.46 -2.16
CA LYS A 850 33.01 28.00 -2.09
C LYS A 850 32.38 27.37 -0.82
N GLY A 851 31.96 26.10 -0.81
CA GLY A 851 32.11 25.05 -1.81
C GLY A 851 32.95 23.88 -1.28
N GLU A 852 32.33 22.71 -1.15
CA GLU A 852 32.96 21.45 -0.74
C GLU A 852 32.78 20.39 -1.86
N ALA A 853 33.40 19.22 -1.71
CA ALA A 853 33.59 18.28 -2.82
C ALA A 853 32.37 17.37 -3.07
N GLU A 854 31.72 17.54 -4.22
CA GLU A 854 30.69 16.63 -4.73
C GLU A 854 31.28 15.46 -5.51
N GLU A 855 30.58 14.32 -5.48
CA GLU A 855 30.85 13.18 -6.34
C GLU A 855 30.58 13.54 -7.82
N ILE A 856 31.16 12.79 -8.76
CA ILE A 856 30.99 13.07 -10.20
C ILE A 856 29.53 12.89 -10.59
N ALA A 857 28.82 14.01 -10.76
CA ALA A 857 27.43 14.04 -11.17
C ALA A 857 27.22 13.31 -12.51
N GLY A 858 26.16 12.52 -12.60
CA GLY A 858 25.74 11.89 -13.85
C GLY A 858 25.20 12.91 -14.86
N ALA A 859 25.02 12.49 -16.10
CA ALA A 859 24.21 13.27 -17.05
C ALA A 859 22.70 13.06 -16.75
N PRO A 860 21.84 14.09 -16.88
CA PRO A 860 20.40 13.91 -16.77
C PRO A 860 19.90 12.96 -17.86
N ALA A 861 18.92 12.12 -17.51
CA ALA A 861 18.37 11.13 -18.42
C ALA A 861 17.14 11.69 -19.14
N PHE A 862 17.20 11.77 -20.47
CA PHE A 862 16.02 12.09 -21.29
C PHE A 862 15.23 10.81 -21.58
N VAL A 863 13.93 10.85 -21.32
CA VAL A 863 12.95 9.81 -21.61
C VAL A 863 11.91 10.33 -22.61
N SER A 864 11.36 9.45 -23.46
CA SER A 864 10.43 9.83 -24.51
C SER A 864 9.35 8.78 -24.73
N LEU A 865 8.15 9.24 -25.07
CA LEU A 865 7.02 8.46 -25.54
C LEU A 865 6.61 8.95 -26.93
N GLU A 866 6.69 8.10 -27.96
CA GLU A 866 6.16 8.44 -29.29
C GLU A 866 4.64 8.22 -29.37
N LEU A 867 3.90 9.24 -29.81
CA LEU A 867 2.43 9.23 -29.93
C LEU A 867 1.98 9.39 -31.40
N PRO A 868 2.15 8.36 -32.25
CA PRO A 868 1.52 8.35 -33.57
C PRO A 868 -0.02 8.36 -33.44
N GLU A 869 -0.73 8.79 -34.50
CA GLU A 869 -2.17 9.11 -34.43
C GLU A 869 -3.03 7.92 -33.93
N ASP A 870 -2.72 6.68 -34.34
CA ASP A 870 -3.39 5.47 -33.85
C ASP A 870 -3.21 5.27 -32.33
N ARG A 871 -1.99 5.48 -31.82
CA ARG A 871 -1.67 5.33 -30.39
C ARG A 871 -2.27 6.46 -29.57
N LEU A 872 -2.28 7.69 -30.09
CA LEU A 872 -2.93 8.82 -29.44
C LEU A 872 -4.45 8.59 -29.33
N ALA A 873 -5.08 8.14 -30.42
CA ALA A 873 -6.51 7.81 -30.41
C ALA A 873 -6.83 6.69 -29.41
N TRP A 874 -6.00 5.63 -29.37
CA TRP A 874 -6.11 4.56 -28.37
C TRP A 874 -5.87 5.05 -26.94
N THR A 875 -4.87 5.89 -26.69
CA THR A 875 -4.57 6.45 -25.36
C THR A 875 -5.74 7.30 -24.86
N VAL A 876 -6.29 8.18 -25.71
CA VAL A 876 -7.47 8.99 -25.34
C VAL A 876 -8.67 8.07 -25.04
N GLN A 877 -9.01 7.13 -25.92
CA GLN A 877 -10.12 6.20 -25.69
C GLN A 877 -9.93 5.34 -24.43
N TYR A 878 -8.73 4.80 -24.20
CA TYR A 878 -8.40 3.98 -23.04
C TYR A 878 -8.64 4.73 -21.73
N LEU A 879 -8.30 6.03 -21.69
CA LEU A 879 -8.49 6.88 -20.53
C LEU A 879 -9.95 7.37 -20.38
N GLU A 880 -10.66 7.63 -21.49
CA GLU A 880 -12.12 7.93 -21.49
C GLU A 880 -12.96 6.74 -20.98
N GLU A 881 -12.51 5.50 -21.25
CA GLU A 881 -13.10 4.26 -20.73
C GLU A 881 -12.66 3.91 -19.30
N ALA A 882 -11.55 4.44 -18.81
CA ALA A 882 -10.99 4.16 -17.48
C ALA A 882 -11.68 4.94 -16.34
N ARG A 883 -13.02 4.88 -16.29
CA ARG A 883 -13.88 5.58 -15.32
C ARG A 883 -13.84 4.97 -13.91
N PHE A 884 -12.65 4.87 -13.34
CA PHE A 884 -12.42 4.62 -11.92
C PHE A 884 -12.25 5.96 -11.21
N GLY A 885 -12.63 6.03 -9.93
CA GLY A 885 -12.29 7.17 -9.08
C GLY A 885 -10.97 6.94 -8.35
N GLY A 886 -10.32 8.02 -7.93
CA GLY A 886 -9.14 7.93 -7.08
C GLY A 886 -7.86 7.54 -7.82
N LEU A 887 -6.82 7.23 -7.04
CA LEU A 887 -5.47 7.00 -7.54
C LEU A 887 -5.35 5.83 -8.53
N ILE A 888 -6.29 4.88 -8.55
CA ILE A 888 -6.44 3.87 -9.60
C ILE A 888 -6.49 4.49 -11.00
N ALA A 889 -7.19 5.61 -11.20
CA ALA A 889 -7.24 6.30 -12.50
C ALA A 889 -5.84 6.79 -12.91
N HIS A 890 -5.03 7.21 -11.95
CA HIS A 890 -3.66 7.67 -12.20
C HIS A 890 -2.72 6.52 -12.54
N LEU A 891 -2.95 5.30 -12.04
CA LEU A 891 -2.21 4.11 -12.51
C LEU A 891 -2.44 3.85 -14.02
N MET A 892 -3.66 4.11 -14.50
CA MET A 892 -4.01 3.98 -15.94
C MET A 892 -3.31 5.07 -16.78
N LEU A 893 -3.19 6.30 -16.28
CA LEU A 893 -2.37 7.34 -16.93
C LEU A 893 -0.88 6.99 -16.88
N VAL A 894 -0.35 6.47 -15.77
CA VAL A 894 1.05 6.02 -15.68
C VAL A 894 1.36 4.95 -16.74
N ARG A 895 0.43 4.01 -17.01
CA ARG A 895 0.56 3.05 -18.13
C ARG A 895 0.53 3.75 -19.49
N ALA A 896 -0.48 4.60 -19.72
CA ALA A 896 -0.74 5.18 -21.03
C ALA A 896 0.31 6.23 -21.46
N LEU A 897 0.98 6.84 -20.48
CA LEU A 897 2.00 7.88 -20.65
C LEU A 897 3.44 7.41 -20.34
N PHE A 898 3.64 6.11 -20.07
CA PHE A 898 4.97 5.56 -19.81
C PHE A 898 5.86 5.68 -21.06
N PRO A 899 7.14 6.08 -20.93
CA PRO A 899 8.05 6.18 -22.06
C PRO A 899 8.27 4.85 -22.78
N ASP A 900 8.62 4.93 -24.05
CA ASP A 900 9.06 3.80 -24.89
C ASP A 900 10.43 4.02 -25.54
N GLY A 901 11.08 5.14 -25.24
CA GLY A 901 12.46 5.45 -25.57
C GLY A 901 13.17 6.21 -24.45
N ALA A 902 14.50 6.17 -24.48
CA ALA A 902 15.39 6.99 -23.66
C ALA A 902 16.72 7.23 -24.39
N SER A 903 17.31 8.40 -24.15
CA SER A 903 18.59 8.88 -24.70
C SER A 903 19.81 8.01 -24.37
N ALA A 904 19.73 7.20 -23.32
CA ALA A 904 20.87 6.42 -22.83
C ALA A 904 21.08 5.11 -23.62
N ASP A 905 22.34 4.86 -23.98
CA ASP A 905 22.77 3.66 -24.71
C ASP A 905 22.31 2.37 -24.01
N GLY A 906 21.55 1.55 -24.72
CA GLY A 906 20.97 0.31 -24.19
C GLY A 906 19.84 0.48 -23.17
N ALA A 907 19.42 1.70 -22.80
CA ALA A 907 18.29 1.91 -21.90
C ALA A 907 16.92 1.75 -22.58
N THR A 908 16.76 2.18 -23.84
CA THR A 908 15.50 2.02 -24.61
C THR A 908 14.95 0.57 -24.61
N PRO A 909 15.77 -0.49 -24.78
CA PRO A 909 15.33 -1.88 -24.58
C PRO A 909 14.77 -2.20 -23.17
N GLU A 910 15.35 -1.64 -22.11
CA GLU A 910 14.86 -1.83 -20.73
C GLU A 910 13.60 -0.99 -20.45
N VAL A 911 13.49 0.21 -21.04
CA VAL A 911 12.27 1.03 -21.03
C VAL A 911 11.12 0.22 -21.61
N ARG A 912 11.27 -0.30 -22.84
CA ARG A 912 10.24 -1.10 -23.53
C ARG A 912 9.92 -2.41 -22.79
N ARG A 913 10.93 -3.06 -22.20
CA ARG A 913 10.72 -4.27 -21.38
C ARG A 913 9.89 -3.97 -20.12
N HIS A 914 10.20 -2.89 -19.41
CA HIS A 914 9.42 -2.52 -18.23
C HIS A 914 8.02 -2.04 -18.63
N ALA A 915 7.87 -1.22 -19.67
CA ALA A 915 6.56 -0.76 -20.18
C ALA A 915 5.61 -1.91 -20.52
N ALA A 916 6.11 -2.99 -21.15
CA ALA A 916 5.32 -4.19 -21.42
C ALA A 916 4.88 -4.91 -20.13
N VAL A 917 5.79 -5.07 -19.16
CA VAL A 917 5.52 -5.74 -17.87
C VAL A 917 4.59 -4.90 -16.97
N LEU A 918 4.70 -3.58 -17.03
CA LEU A 918 3.81 -2.61 -16.39
C LEU A 918 2.42 -2.64 -17.03
N SER A 919 2.34 -2.75 -18.35
CA SER A 919 1.08 -2.89 -19.08
C SER A 919 0.36 -4.18 -18.70
N GLU A 920 1.04 -5.33 -18.69
CA GLU A 920 0.48 -6.63 -18.29
C GLU A 920 -0.09 -6.62 -16.86
N LEU A 921 0.65 -6.02 -15.92
CA LEU A 921 0.22 -5.84 -14.53
C LEU A 921 -1.10 -5.04 -14.45
N ILE A 922 -1.12 -3.87 -15.11
CA ILE A 922 -2.22 -2.92 -15.03
C ILE A 922 -3.43 -3.38 -15.84
N ASP A 923 -3.24 -4.08 -16.96
CA ASP A 923 -4.34 -4.69 -17.71
C ASP A 923 -4.99 -5.83 -16.89
N ARG A 924 -4.22 -6.59 -16.11
CA ARG A 924 -4.78 -7.57 -15.16
C ARG A 924 -5.57 -6.89 -14.03
N LEU A 925 -5.04 -5.80 -13.48
CA LEU A 925 -5.71 -4.96 -12.47
C LEU A 925 -7.03 -4.38 -13.02
N PHE A 926 -6.99 -3.79 -14.22
CA PHE A 926 -8.13 -3.21 -14.94
C PHE A 926 -9.25 -4.23 -15.24
N VAL A 927 -8.88 -5.46 -15.61
CA VAL A 927 -9.84 -6.57 -15.77
C VAL A 927 -10.48 -6.91 -14.42
N LYS A 928 -9.69 -7.09 -13.35
CA LYS A 928 -10.23 -7.42 -12.01
C LYS A 928 -11.15 -6.35 -11.46
N LEU A 929 -10.78 -5.07 -11.58
CA LEU A 929 -11.59 -3.93 -11.14
C LEU A 929 -12.96 -3.82 -11.85
N ARG A 930 -13.14 -4.50 -12.99
CA ARG A 930 -14.40 -4.59 -13.73
C ARG A 930 -15.19 -5.88 -13.43
N MET A 931 -14.68 -6.79 -12.60
CA MET A 931 -15.35 -8.03 -12.19
C MET A 931 -15.97 -7.91 -10.79
N PRO A 932 -17.31 -7.90 -10.65
CA PRO A 932 -17.95 -7.71 -9.34
C PRO A 932 -17.62 -8.86 -8.38
N GLY A 933 -17.17 -8.52 -7.17
CA GLY A 933 -16.81 -9.47 -6.12
C GLY A 933 -15.41 -10.10 -6.24
N VAL A 934 -14.54 -9.56 -7.10
CA VAL A 934 -13.12 -9.95 -7.15
C VAL A 934 -12.30 -8.96 -6.32
N GLU A 935 -11.79 -9.41 -5.17
CA GLU A 935 -10.82 -8.65 -4.37
C GLU A 935 -9.50 -8.48 -5.14
N LEU A 936 -8.91 -7.29 -5.01
CA LEU A 936 -7.52 -7.09 -5.41
C LEU A 936 -6.61 -7.97 -4.56
N GLN A 937 -5.46 -8.33 -5.11
CA GLN A 937 -4.40 -9.02 -4.39
C GLN A 937 -3.12 -8.19 -4.51
N PRO A 938 -2.19 -8.26 -3.54
CA PRO A 938 -0.94 -7.50 -3.59
C PRO A 938 -0.19 -7.67 -4.93
N ALA A 939 -0.22 -8.89 -5.47
CA ALA A 939 0.39 -9.23 -6.76
C ALA A 939 -0.22 -8.53 -7.99
N ASP A 940 -1.38 -7.85 -7.88
CA ASP A 940 -1.99 -7.03 -8.94
C ASP A 940 -1.46 -5.59 -8.95
N LEU A 941 -0.85 -5.13 -7.85
CA LEU A 941 -0.23 -3.81 -7.73
C LEU A 941 1.29 -3.84 -7.84
N GLU A 942 1.93 -4.94 -7.45
CA GLU A 942 3.34 -5.18 -7.76
C GLU A 942 3.69 -6.67 -7.73
N THR A 943 4.55 -7.10 -8.64
CA THR A 943 5.23 -8.41 -8.59
C THR A 943 6.74 -8.24 -8.49
N ALA A 944 7.44 -9.28 -8.01
CA ALA A 944 8.90 -9.34 -8.05
C ALA A 944 9.48 -9.16 -9.47
N ALA A 945 8.73 -9.52 -10.53
CA ALA A 945 9.12 -9.29 -11.92
C ALA A 945 8.99 -7.80 -12.33
N THR A 946 7.91 -7.13 -11.93
CA THR A 946 7.72 -5.68 -12.17
C THR A 946 8.79 -4.86 -11.42
N ARG A 947 9.06 -5.16 -10.14
CA ARG A 947 10.15 -4.52 -9.38
C ARG A 947 11.52 -4.77 -10.01
N LYS A 948 11.79 -6.00 -10.46
CA LYS A 948 13.09 -6.35 -11.08
C LYS A 948 13.32 -5.63 -12.41
N SER A 949 12.29 -5.49 -13.24
CA SER A 949 12.39 -4.73 -14.50
C SER A 949 12.52 -3.22 -14.24
N LEU A 950 11.80 -2.65 -13.27
CA LEU A 950 11.95 -1.24 -12.90
C LEU A 950 13.35 -0.92 -12.35
N LYS A 951 13.91 -1.79 -11.51
CA LYS A 951 15.32 -1.67 -11.04
C LYS A 951 16.33 -1.77 -12.19
N ALA A 952 16.11 -2.67 -13.15
CA ALA A 952 16.97 -2.78 -14.33
C ALA A 952 16.91 -1.52 -15.19
N LEU A 953 15.72 -0.95 -15.38
CA LEU A 953 15.49 0.31 -16.08
C LEU A 953 16.18 1.50 -15.38
N LEU A 954 15.94 1.72 -14.08
CA LEU A 954 16.62 2.80 -13.33
C LEU A 954 18.14 2.63 -13.34
N ALA A 955 18.64 1.39 -13.25
CA ALA A 955 20.07 1.11 -13.37
C ALA A 955 20.61 1.31 -14.79
N ALA A 956 19.79 1.26 -15.84
CA ALA A 956 20.19 1.60 -17.20
C ALA A 956 20.21 3.12 -17.42
N LEU A 957 19.17 3.83 -16.97
CA LEU A 957 19.11 5.31 -17.02
C LEU A 957 20.25 5.96 -16.21
N ARG A 958 20.60 5.42 -15.04
CA ARG A 958 21.78 5.87 -14.25
C ARG A 958 23.14 5.57 -14.89
N ARG A 959 23.18 4.88 -16.03
CA ARG A 959 24.39 4.67 -16.84
C ARG A 959 24.40 5.53 -18.11
N ALA A 960 23.49 6.50 -18.22
CA ALA A 960 23.52 7.51 -19.26
C ALA A 960 24.85 8.29 -19.25
N SER A 961 25.52 8.31 -20.40
CA SER A 961 26.47 9.37 -20.73
C SER A 961 25.73 10.41 -21.58
N SER A 962 26.15 11.68 -21.52
CA SER A 962 25.50 12.77 -22.25
C SER A 962 25.77 12.68 -23.76
N ALA A 963 24.92 11.97 -24.49
CA ALA A 963 24.88 11.88 -25.93
C ALA A 963 23.52 12.36 -26.48
N ASP A 964 23.57 13.07 -27.61
CA ASP A 964 22.44 13.54 -28.42
C ASP A 964 21.27 14.23 -27.69
N VAL A 965 21.53 15.45 -27.23
CA VAL A 965 20.49 16.46 -27.00
C VAL A 965 19.96 16.97 -28.35
N SER A 966 18.64 16.85 -28.55
CA SER A 966 17.80 17.51 -29.57
C SER A 966 18.24 17.49 -31.04
N THR A 967 18.05 16.35 -31.72
CA THR A 967 17.47 16.41 -33.07
C THR A 967 15.96 16.63 -32.96
N PRO A 968 15.34 17.65 -33.59
CA PRO A 968 13.88 17.77 -33.65
C PRO A 968 13.32 16.67 -34.56
N GLN A 969 12.75 15.64 -33.96
CA GLN A 969 12.16 14.50 -34.67
C GLN A 969 10.65 14.71 -34.86
N ALA A 970 10.16 14.52 -36.08
CA ALA A 970 8.77 14.79 -36.45
C ALA A 970 7.75 13.92 -35.69
N GLY A 971 6.50 14.38 -35.63
CA GLY A 971 5.39 13.73 -34.94
C GLY A 971 5.10 14.29 -33.55
N LEU A 972 4.09 13.73 -32.87
CA LEU A 972 3.75 14.06 -31.48
C LEU A 972 4.50 13.14 -30.51
N ARG A 973 5.05 13.71 -29.45
CA ARG A 973 5.93 13.07 -28.46
C ARG A 973 5.62 13.62 -27.07
N LEU A 974 5.71 12.79 -26.03
CA LEU A 974 5.80 13.27 -24.65
C LEU A 974 7.24 13.05 -24.17
N VAL A 975 7.93 14.12 -23.75
CA VAL A 975 9.36 14.14 -23.46
C VAL A 975 9.60 14.52 -22.00
N GLY A 976 10.48 13.81 -21.31
CA GLY A 976 10.85 14.07 -19.91
C GLY A 976 12.36 14.19 -19.73
N VAL A 977 12.74 15.02 -18.77
CA VAL A 977 14.07 15.02 -18.16
C VAL A 977 13.93 14.50 -16.73
N VAL A 978 14.89 13.70 -16.29
CA VAL A 978 14.96 13.14 -14.94
C VAL A 978 16.39 13.23 -14.44
N GLU A 979 16.59 13.80 -13.25
CA GLU A 979 17.93 14.08 -12.75
C GLU A 979 18.62 12.83 -12.15
N PRO A 980 19.97 12.75 -12.19
CA PRO A 980 20.71 11.58 -11.70
C PRO A 980 20.44 11.27 -10.23
N GLU A 981 20.22 12.32 -9.43
CA GLU A 981 19.92 12.21 -8.00
C GLU A 981 18.54 11.60 -7.73
N GLU A 982 17.54 11.99 -8.53
CA GLU A 982 16.18 11.47 -8.43
C GLU A 982 16.14 9.98 -8.80
N LEU A 983 16.82 9.60 -9.89
CA LEU A 983 17.01 8.20 -10.28
C LEU A 983 17.74 7.40 -9.19
N ALA A 984 18.74 8.00 -8.53
CA ALA A 984 19.46 7.37 -7.43
C ALA A 984 18.58 7.26 -6.16
N ALA A 985 17.74 8.26 -5.86
CA ALA A 985 16.78 8.22 -4.76
C ALA A 985 15.72 7.13 -4.98
N ALA A 986 15.10 7.09 -6.16
CA ALA A 986 14.12 6.08 -6.56
C ALA A 986 14.70 4.65 -6.48
N ALA A 987 15.94 4.44 -6.96
CA ALA A 987 16.61 3.15 -6.85
C ALA A 987 16.84 2.73 -5.38
N ARG A 988 17.29 3.66 -4.52
CA ARG A 988 17.54 3.41 -3.09
C ARG A 988 16.25 3.13 -2.30
N SER A 989 15.14 3.78 -2.64
CA SER A 989 13.81 3.51 -2.06
C SER A 989 13.35 2.07 -2.43
N LEU A 990 13.37 1.72 -3.72
CA LEU A 990 13.02 0.38 -4.20
C LEU A 990 13.90 -0.75 -3.64
N GLU A 991 15.11 -0.46 -3.18
CA GLU A 991 16.01 -1.39 -2.50
C GLU A 991 15.71 -1.60 -1.02
N ARG A 992 15.11 -0.61 -0.34
CA ARG A 992 14.81 -0.66 1.10
C ARG A 992 13.39 -1.13 1.41
N GLU A 993 12.43 -0.76 0.57
CA GLU A 993 11.02 -1.02 0.83
C GLU A 993 10.60 -2.47 0.50
N ARG A 994 9.51 -2.91 1.14
CA ARG A 994 8.85 -4.19 0.84
C ARG A 994 8.16 -4.15 -0.53
N LEU A 995 7.79 -5.31 -1.08
CA LEU A 995 6.92 -5.36 -2.26
C LEU A 995 5.54 -4.78 -1.93
N VAL A 996 4.90 -4.19 -2.93
CA VAL A 996 3.57 -3.57 -2.85
C VAL A 996 3.60 -2.35 -1.90
N THR A 997 4.27 -1.30 -2.36
CA THR A 997 4.33 0.03 -1.72
C THR A 997 4.17 1.12 -2.78
N ALA A 998 4.12 2.38 -2.36
CA ALA A 998 4.05 3.52 -3.29
C ALA A 998 5.34 3.72 -4.11
N ALA A 999 6.52 3.24 -3.66
CA ALA A 999 7.80 3.42 -4.35
C ALA A 999 7.86 3.03 -5.83
N PRO A 1000 7.44 1.82 -6.28
CA PRO A 1000 7.39 1.50 -7.71
C PRO A 1000 6.56 2.48 -8.52
N TRP A 1001 5.46 2.96 -7.96
CA TRP A 1001 4.55 3.91 -8.61
C TRP A 1001 5.11 5.33 -8.63
N ARG A 1002 5.73 5.79 -7.54
CA ARG A 1002 6.53 7.02 -7.47
C ARG A 1002 7.68 7.01 -8.48
N ALA A 1003 8.39 5.88 -8.57
CA ALA A 1003 9.52 5.70 -9.48
C ALA A 1003 9.08 5.57 -10.95
N ALA A 1004 7.88 5.04 -11.22
CA ALA A 1004 7.29 5.05 -12.56
C ALA A 1004 6.78 6.45 -12.94
N ALA A 1005 6.12 7.16 -12.02
CA ALA A 1005 5.65 8.55 -12.20
C ALA A 1005 6.81 9.52 -12.49
N LEU A 1006 7.96 9.33 -11.83
CA LEU A 1006 9.18 10.10 -12.09
C LEU A 1006 9.65 10.00 -13.56
N LEU A 1007 9.43 8.85 -14.20
CA LEU A 1007 9.83 8.58 -15.58
C LEU A 1007 8.79 9.04 -16.61
N LEU A 1008 7.69 9.66 -16.20
CA LEU A 1008 6.76 10.30 -17.14
C LEU A 1008 7.39 11.56 -17.75
N GLY A 1009 7.09 11.79 -19.03
CA GLY A 1009 7.45 13.04 -19.68
C GLY A 1009 6.56 14.19 -19.23
N THR A 1010 7.10 15.41 -19.31
CA THR A 1010 6.43 16.65 -18.93
C THR A 1010 6.11 17.51 -20.15
N SER A 1011 7.02 17.63 -21.10
CA SER A 1011 6.83 18.44 -22.30
C SER A 1011 6.15 17.61 -23.39
N LEU A 1012 4.87 17.86 -23.66
CA LEU A 1012 4.18 17.30 -24.83
C LEU A 1012 4.56 18.15 -26.05
N GLN A 1013 5.29 17.58 -26.99
CA GLN A 1013 5.87 18.27 -28.14
C GLN A 1013 5.32 17.73 -29.45
N ARG A 1014 5.02 18.62 -30.40
CA ARG A 1014 4.74 18.28 -31.79
C ARG A 1014 5.83 18.87 -32.67
N ASP A 1015 6.50 18.02 -33.46
CA ASP A 1015 7.57 18.40 -34.39
C ASP A 1015 8.71 19.22 -33.72
N GLY A 1016 8.98 18.95 -32.43
CA GLY A 1016 9.99 19.65 -31.62
C GLY A 1016 9.53 20.96 -30.97
N THR A 1017 8.26 21.36 -31.12
CA THR A 1017 7.66 22.52 -30.42
C THR A 1017 6.72 22.03 -29.32
N GLU A 1018 6.82 22.59 -28.12
CA GLU A 1018 5.90 22.27 -27.01
C GLU A 1018 4.46 22.73 -27.34
N VAL A 1019 3.49 21.85 -27.04
CA VAL A 1019 2.05 22.07 -27.25
C VAL A 1019 1.22 21.88 -25.98
N ALA A 1020 1.78 21.25 -24.94
CA ALA A 1020 1.26 21.27 -23.57
C ALA A 1020 2.38 20.90 -22.56
N ASP A 1021 2.24 21.37 -21.31
CA ASP A 1021 3.10 20.99 -20.19
C ASP A 1021 2.31 20.12 -19.19
N PHE A 1022 2.91 19.01 -18.77
CA PHE A 1022 2.41 18.03 -17.80
C PHE A 1022 3.29 17.98 -16.53
N ALA A 1023 4.23 18.92 -16.33
CA ALA A 1023 5.07 18.99 -15.13
C ALA A 1023 4.23 19.08 -13.85
N ALA A 1024 3.20 19.93 -13.83
CA ALA A 1024 2.29 20.06 -12.68
C ALA A 1024 1.59 18.74 -12.33
N TYR A 1025 1.10 17.99 -13.32
CA TYR A 1025 0.56 16.63 -13.13
C TYR A 1025 1.61 15.65 -12.58
N ARG A 1026 2.83 15.62 -13.17
CA ARG A 1026 3.91 14.72 -12.71
C ARG A 1026 4.27 15.01 -11.26
N ASP A 1027 4.39 16.28 -10.89
CA ASP A 1027 4.76 16.71 -9.55
C ASP A 1027 3.63 16.47 -8.54
N ALA A 1028 2.37 16.67 -8.91
CA ALA A 1028 1.22 16.31 -8.09
C ALA A 1028 1.15 14.79 -7.82
N LEU A 1029 1.39 13.98 -8.85
CA LEU A 1029 1.42 12.52 -8.74
C LEU A 1029 2.60 12.02 -7.91
N LEU A 1030 3.77 12.66 -8.04
CA LEU A 1030 4.93 12.41 -7.18
C LEU A 1030 4.66 12.78 -5.72
N ARG A 1031 3.99 13.91 -5.43
CA ARG A 1031 3.55 14.28 -4.07
C ARG A 1031 2.61 13.24 -3.47
N ALA A 1032 1.61 12.77 -4.23
CA ALA A 1032 0.67 11.76 -3.76
C ALA A 1032 1.37 10.43 -3.39
N PHE A 1033 2.24 9.90 -4.27
CA PHE A 1033 3.00 8.68 -3.94
C PHE A 1033 4.07 8.89 -2.86
N ASP A 1034 4.61 10.09 -2.68
CA ASP A 1034 5.53 10.41 -1.57
C ASP A 1034 4.80 10.45 -0.23
N GLY A 1035 3.56 10.97 -0.18
CA GLY A 1035 2.69 10.91 0.99
C GLY A 1035 2.34 9.46 1.40
N MET A 1036 2.14 8.58 0.42
CA MET A 1036 1.86 7.16 0.64
C MET A 1036 3.09 6.28 0.94
N ARG A 1037 4.33 6.81 0.93
CA ARG A 1037 5.56 6.00 1.04
C ARG A 1037 5.72 5.20 2.34
N ASN A 1038 5.03 5.61 3.41
CA ASN A 1038 5.10 4.98 4.73
C ASN A 1038 3.98 3.95 4.96
N LEU A 1039 3.02 3.82 4.05
CA LEU A 1039 1.89 2.91 4.18
C LEU A 1039 2.34 1.44 4.06
N SER A 1040 1.72 0.56 4.84
CA SER A 1040 1.80 -0.89 4.62
C SER A 1040 1.11 -1.29 3.31
N PRO A 1041 1.39 -2.49 2.76
CA PRO A 1041 0.77 -2.94 1.50
C PRO A 1041 -0.76 -2.85 1.49
N THR A 1042 -1.41 -3.21 2.60
CA THR A 1042 -2.87 -3.16 2.76
C THR A 1042 -3.42 -1.74 2.89
N GLU A 1043 -2.66 -0.82 3.50
CA GLU A 1043 -3.04 0.60 3.56
C GLU A 1043 -2.83 1.28 2.20
N PHE A 1044 -1.79 0.90 1.45
CA PHE A 1044 -1.57 1.37 0.08
C PHE A 1044 -2.65 0.82 -0.87
N GLU A 1045 -3.05 -0.44 -0.74
CA GLU A 1045 -4.20 -1.03 -1.44
C GLU A 1045 -5.49 -0.25 -1.16
N ALA A 1046 -5.75 0.13 0.10
CA ALA A 1046 -6.92 0.93 0.46
C ALA A 1046 -6.84 2.37 -0.09
N ALA A 1047 -5.70 3.06 0.08
CA ALA A 1047 -5.49 4.43 -0.38
C ALA A 1047 -5.64 4.60 -1.91
N LEU A 1048 -5.37 3.55 -2.69
CA LEU A 1048 -5.61 3.56 -4.13
C LEU A 1048 -7.09 3.70 -4.53
N HIS A 1049 -8.00 3.28 -3.64
CA HIS A 1049 -9.46 3.42 -3.82
C HIS A 1049 -10.04 4.71 -3.23
N GLU A 1050 -9.27 5.47 -2.44
CA GLU A 1050 -9.71 6.77 -1.92
C GLU A 1050 -9.74 7.84 -3.03
N PRO A 1051 -10.68 8.81 -2.97
CA PRO A 1051 -10.72 9.91 -3.94
C PRO A 1051 -9.41 10.70 -3.91
N GLY A 1052 -8.87 11.01 -5.08
CA GLY A 1052 -7.58 11.70 -5.21
C GLY A 1052 -7.64 13.13 -4.69
N ASP A 1053 -6.46 13.71 -4.47
CA ASP A 1053 -6.30 15.14 -4.20
C ASP A 1053 -6.97 15.95 -5.32
N VAL A 1054 -7.69 17.02 -4.96
CA VAL A 1054 -8.45 17.86 -5.90
C VAL A 1054 -7.51 18.49 -6.93
N ASP A 1055 -6.32 18.90 -6.50
CA ASP A 1055 -5.29 19.45 -7.40
C ASP A 1055 -4.82 18.37 -8.40
N LEU A 1056 -4.62 17.13 -7.94
CA LEU A 1056 -4.18 16.01 -8.77
C LEU A 1056 -5.25 15.59 -9.81
N GLU A 1057 -6.53 15.63 -9.44
CA GLU A 1057 -7.66 15.38 -10.35
C GLU A 1057 -7.84 16.53 -11.38
N VAL A 1058 -7.64 17.79 -10.98
CA VAL A 1058 -7.64 18.96 -11.91
C VAL A 1058 -6.51 18.85 -12.93
N GLU A 1059 -5.31 18.45 -12.50
CA GLU A 1059 -4.19 18.18 -13.40
C GLU A 1059 -4.46 16.98 -14.32
N ARG A 1060 -5.15 15.93 -13.84
CA ARG A 1060 -5.57 14.78 -14.67
C ARG A 1060 -6.47 15.22 -15.82
N GLU A 1061 -7.50 16.02 -15.54
CA GLU A 1061 -8.40 16.54 -16.57
C GLU A 1061 -7.68 17.48 -17.55
N THR A 1062 -6.66 18.21 -17.10
CA THR A 1062 -5.82 19.06 -17.94
C THR A 1062 -4.98 18.24 -18.92
N VAL A 1063 -4.33 17.17 -18.44
CA VAL A 1063 -3.61 16.19 -19.29
C VAL A 1063 -4.54 15.53 -20.31
N LEU A 1064 -5.73 15.08 -19.89
CA LEU A 1064 -6.71 14.45 -20.79
C LEU A 1064 -7.18 15.41 -21.89
N ARG A 1065 -7.48 16.67 -21.54
CA ARG A 1065 -7.88 17.70 -22.51
C ARG A 1065 -6.78 17.95 -23.52
N ALA A 1066 -5.53 18.14 -23.08
CA ALA A 1066 -4.40 18.38 -23.98
C ALA A 1066 -4.19 17.21 -24.97
N LEU A 1067 -4.29 15.96 -24.51
CA LEU A 1067 -4.19 14.78 -25.39
C LEU A 1067 -5.35 14.71 -26.39
N ALA A 1068 -6.58 15.05 -25.96
CA ALA A 1068 -7.75 15.11 -26.83
C ALA A 1068 -7.66 16.25 -27.88
N GLU A 1069 -7.14 17.42 -27.51
CA GLU A 1069 -6.91 18.54 -28.44
C GLU A 1069 -5.85 18.22 -29.51
N GLN A 1070 -4.88 17.35 -29.20
CA GLN A 1070 -3.89 16.88 -30.18
C GLN A 1070 -4.41 15.77 -31.11
N ARG A 1071 -5.59 15.18 -30.83
CA ARG A 1071 -6.22 14.14 -31.66
C ARG A 1071 -6.86 14.79 -32.90
N ARG A 1072 -6.26 14.59 -34.07
CA ARG A 1072 -6.89 14.99 -35.34
C ARG A 1072 -8.19 14.20 -35.54
N VAL A 1073 -9.28 14.92 -35.75
CA VAL A 1073 -10.54 14.32 -36.22
C VAL A 1073 -10.38 14.01 -37.70
N THR A 1074 -10.19 12.73 -38.03
CA THR A 1074 -10.42 12.23 -39.39
C THR A 1074 -11.90 12.39 -39.73
N ALA A 1075 -12.19 13.13 -40.80
CA ALA A 1075 -13.54 13.38 -41.32
C ALA A 1075 -14.10 12.19 -42.13
#